data_AF-A0A834C5I2-F1
#
_entry.id   AF-A0A834C5I2-F1
#
_cell.length_a   1.000
_cell.length_b   1.000
_cell.length_c   1.000
_cell.angle_alpha   90.00
_cell.angle_beta   90.00
_cell.angle_gamma   90.00
#
_symmetry.space_group_name_H-M   'P 1'
#
loop_
_entity.id
_entity.type
_entity.pdbx_description
1 polymer ?
#
loop_
_entity_poly.entity_id
_entity_poly.type
_entity_poly.pdbx_seq_one_letter_code
_entity_poly.pdbx_strand_id
1 'polypeptide(L)'
;MSSLAEAVLEEMSWDRRYAVPGLNEEDKALIEMILKKEKQLVEVRARAETKKEQRKLIELKLQHARQEMENTEALLKANEKELEFEQHLTALAERESGHLAQLTTRTEKELRSTKEKAEMIEEKLSEAQEKIERFRQQMQWDQQAMEAFLMESAQKEEDTMAMVKNSQQNRQKVKSLTLAIEKKRLELNKNRKAYEKELTETTSVEVALKTVRDNMQQVHQDNQQLIQKWENTVKQMKRQDTEMQQCALELAQANQEVREKNAAIADLNKLLQTLQNNNKETEKKMTLTNRRAAKLQQDLKGEENICMKLQEQLDNCKHELDNINSGVRALSGLVSKSKKELQEKKDKVHTAEAYNAALKEKLAKVSQAAEQDQVAEMEQILREGEKAIKEVDAHQRFLMGELFAQKEQLKVLKGKQKESTVLISGAKVNISALKNRLGKLNTDTRDKESILITQERELMQLKIKLRRLQGEIPVDEKEMLNAKLAELTKDLEEKKEMDRMMSREVKEGEHQIWCFRKTLEKSEARQREMLEEAEGLRILCEANEKELKRVSLRKQNTILEHKMLQLEVNRKRELLDKKEDSVQSLEKRKLELQTAMKERDEEIKLFLNLIKKQLKNSEKEKNKLNVELNEKLMKIEQLKIRFEILALSIGAPEGQAEKVQAHCITKAALEKEELKQKKNDLDAEVHKMELETKALDNTIMVFNHLNSHLRKSLLTVDKSSPEYLEKLQLEEQLNATQMTIQFKKQQMQELQQDLEDMESSLKSLPQNKQVEKGKIDHKQSIITKLKKEMAAMQEKIDRTTKECSKLTKKIRSAKMTKAETFEEKDIRLVELKEVNKKVNRMLNEAMEDQPDLRGVLEKHFQQAGRPLPPPPSGSTSHRSSASHRSSVSSSTLSRGALRSASLSVKALDLQLDLPAAFSPTSSMECSSPASSKKSGRSSLSSN
;
A
#
# COMPACT_ATOMS: atom_id res chain seq x y z
N MET A 1 -70.09 -48.69 -87.00
CA MET A 1 -70.13 -50.11 -86.58
C MET A 1 -71.23 -50.92 -87.25
N SER A 2 -72.48 -50.44 -87.43
CA SER A 2 -73.51 -51.22 -88.15
C SER A 2 -73.05 -51.72 -89.51
N SER A 3 -72.55 -50.83 -90.38
CA SER A 3 -71.99 -51.19 -91.69
C SER A 3 -70.76 -52.10 -91.65
N LEU A 4 -70.08 -52.18 -90.50
CA LEU A 4 -68.95 -53.08 -90.29
C LEU A 4 -69.43 -54.49 -89.94
N ALA A 5 -70.50 -54.62 -89.16
CA ALA A 5 -71.17 -55.89 -88.96
C ALA A 5 -71.81 -56.36 -90.27
N GLU A 6 -72.58 -55.50 -90.96
CA GLU A 6 -73.27 -55.81 -92.21
C GLU A 6 -72.31 -56.37 -93.27
N ALA A 7 -71.12 -55.77 -93.46
CA ALA A 7 -70.10 -56.29 -94.38
C ALA A 7 -69.54 -57.67 -93.99
N VAL A 8 -69.22 -57.90 -92.71
CA VAL A 8 -68.71 -59.19 -92.21
C VAL A 8 -69.74 -60.31 -92.39
N LEU A 9 -71.03 -59.98 -92.30
CA LEU A 9 -72.13 -60.93 -92.41
C LEU A 9 -72.45 -61.32 -93.85
N GLU A 10 -72.13 -60.45 -94.83
CA GLU A 10 -72.14 -60.83 -96.25
C GLU A 10 -70.97 -61.78 -96.58
N GLU A 11 -69.75 -61.55 -96.06
CA GLU A 11 -68.62 -62.47 -96.27
C GLU A 11 -68.87 -63.88 -95.68
N MET A 12 -69.50 -63.99 -94.51
CA MET A 12 -69.70 -65.28 -93.82
C MET A 12 -70.88 -66.13 -94.34
N SER A 13 -71.62 -65.69 -95.37
CA SER A 13 -72.78 -66.40 -95.94
C SER A 13 -73.88 -66.78 -94.90
N TRP A 14 -74.08 -65.92 -93.91
CA TRP A 14 -74.89 -66.16 -92.71
C TRP A 14 -76.38 -66.44 -93.01
N ASP A 15 -76.95 -67.59 -92.57
CA ASP A 15 -78.40 -67.88 -92.78
C ASP A 15 -79.24 -66.84 -92.02
N ARG A 16 -79.98 -66.02 -92.77
CA ARG A 16 -80.71 -64.81 -92.37
C ARG A 16 -81.90 -65.05 -91.40
N ARG A 17 -81.87 -66.15 -90.62
CA ARG A 17 -82.81 -66.45 -89.52
C ARG A 17 -82.12 -66.70 -88.18
N TYR A 18 -80.84 -67.07 -88.16
CA TYR A 18 -80.06 -66.80 -86.97
C TYR A 18 -79.78 -65.32 -86.96
N ALA A 19 -80.38 -64.64 -85.98
CA ALA A 19 -80.12 -63.23 -85.75
C ALA A 19 -78.60 -63.05 -85.73
N VAL A 20 -78.14 -62.23 -86.67
CA VAL A 20 -76.91 -61.46 -86.54
C VAL A 20 -76.71 -61.13 -85.06
N PRO A 21 -75.56 -61.46 -84.44
CA PRO A 21 -75.25 -61.01 -83.09
C PRO A 21 -75.27 -59.49 -83.06
N GLY A 22 -76.44 -58.94 -82.76
CA GLY A 22 -76.67 -57.52 -82.66
C GLY A 22 -75.93 -57.06 -81.44
N LEU A 23 -74.78 -56.41 -81.67
CA LEU A 23 -73.93 -55.75 -80.68
C LEU A 23 -74.75 -55.42 -79.43
N ASN A 24 -74.43 -56.11 -78.33
CA ASN A 24 -75.20 -56.11 -77.08
C ASN A 24 -75.50 -54.67 -76.63
N GLU A 25 -76.45 -54.49 -75.71
CA GLU A 25 -76.50 -53.20 -74.99
C GLU A 25 -75.14 -52.89 -74.33
N GLU A 26 -74.42 -53.93 -73.90
CA GLU A 26 -73.01 -53.88 -73.49
C GLU A 26 -72.07 -53.36 -74.59
N ASP A 27 -72.17 -53.81 -75.85
CA ASP A 27 -71.31 -53.36 -76.95
C ASP A 27 -71.68 -51.97 -77.46
N LYS A 28 -72.97 -51.60 -77.47
CA LYS A 28 -73.40 -50.22 -77.75
C LYS A 28 -72.96 -49.28 -76.64
N ALA A 29 -73.09 -49.70 -75.38
CA ALA A 29 -72.50 -49.02 -74.23
C ALA A 29 -70.96 -49.04 -74.30
N LEU A 30 -70.33 -50.03 -74.93
CA LEU A 30 -68.89 -50.06 -75.19
C LEU A 30 -68.51 -49.01 -76.24
N ILE A 31 -69.32 -48.81 -77.29
CA ILE A 31 -69.11 -47.78 -78.31
C ILE A 31 -69.38 -46.38 -77.75
N GLU A 32 -70.45 -46.18 -76.98
CA GLU A 32 -70.66 -44.92 -76.24
C GLU A 32 -69.58 -44.69 -75.18
N MET A 33 -69.12 -45.76 -74.52
CA MET A 33 -67.98 -45.69 -73.62
C MET A 33 -66.70 -45.36 -74.38
N ILE A 34 -66.48 -45.87 -75.61
CA ILE A 34 -65.33 -45.50 -76.45
C ILE A 34 -65.41 -44.01 -76.81
N LEU A 35 -66.55 -43.50 -77.29
CA LEU A 35 -66.73 -42.07 -77.57
C LEU A 35 -66.58 -41.19 -76.30
N LYS A 36 -67.04 -41.70 -75.15
CA LYS A 36 -66.85 -41.06 -73.83
C LYS A 36 -65.41 -41.17 -73.34
N LYS A 37 -64.68 -42.23 -73.71
CA LYS A 37 -63.25 -42.44 -73.44
C LYS A 37 -62.37 -41.62 -74.38
N GLU A 38 -62.82 -41.33 -75.60
CA GLU A 38 -62.20 -40.41 -76.55
C GLU A 38 -62.37 -38.97 -76.08
N LYS A 39 -63.57 -38.56 -75.64
CA LYS A 39 -63.75 -37.27 -74.94
C LYS A 39 -62.92 -37.20 -73.66
N GLN A 40 -62.90 -38.26 -72.83
CA GLN A 40 -62.01 -38.33 -71.67
C GLN A 40 -60.53 -38.33 -72.08
N LEU A 41 -60.13 -38.85 -73.25
CA LEU A 41 -58.75 -38.79 -73.76
C LEU A 41 -58.38 -37.40 -74.24
N VAL A 42 -59.30 -36.65 -74.86
CA VAL A 42 -59.08 -35.24 -75.20
C VAL A 42 -58.97 -34.40 -73.92
N GLU A 43 -59.85 -34.60 -72.94
CA GLU A 43 -59.74 -33.99 -71.63
C GLU A 43 -58.44 -34.41 -70.91
N VAL A 44 -58.04 -35.68 -70.96
CA VAL A 44 -56.80 -36.17 -70.34
C VAL A 44 -55.57 -35.65 -71.06
N ARG A 45 -55.60 -35.46 -72.39
CA ARG A 45 -54.53 -34.77 -73.15
C ARG A 45 -54.42 -33.30 -72.74
N ALA A 46 -55.54 -32.57 -72.64
CA ALA A 46 -55.54 -31.20 -72.14
C ALA A 46 -55.05 -31.12 -70.68
N ARG A 47 -55.48 -32.05 -69.81
CA ARG A 47 -54.98 -32.21 -68.43
C ARG A 47 -53.50 -32.68 -68.39
N ALA A 48 -52.99 -33.32 -69.44
CA ALA A 48 -51.59 -33.77 -69.52
C ALA A 48 -50.66 -32.66 -69.99
N GLU A 49 -51.06 -31.85 -70.98
CA GLU A 49 -50.31 -30.67 -71.42
C GLU A 49 -50.32 -29.57 -70.34
N THR A 50 -51.45 -29.28 -69.70
CA THR A 50 -51.45 -28.39 -68.51
C THR A 50 -50.60 -28.95 -67.36
N LYS A 51 -50.58 -30.27 -67.12
CA LYS A 51 -49.62 -30.90 -66.20
C LYS A 51 -48.17 -30.91 -66.69
N LYS A 52 -47.90 -30.67 -67.97
CA LYS A 52 -46.56 -30.58 -68.58
C LYS A 52 -46.05 -29.14 -68.49
N GLU A 53 -46.92 -28.15 -68.66
CA GLU A 53 -46.68 -26.74 -68.35
C GLU A 53 -46.47 -26.53 -66.85
N GLN A 54 -47.30 -27.12 -66.00
CA GLN A 54 -47.10 -27.13 -64.54
C GLN A 54 -45.77 -27.80 -64.16
N ARG A 55 -45.40 -28.92 -64.81
CA ARG A 55 -44.09 -29.56 -64.61
C ARG A 55 -42.94 -28.65 -65.04
N LYS A 56 -42.98 -28.02 -66.21
CA LYS A 56 -41.99 -27.01 -66.64
C LYS A 56 -41.87 -25.86 -65.63
N LEU A 57 -42.99 -25.35 -65.10
CA LEU A 57 -42.97 -24.29 -64.09
C LEU A 57 -42.38 -24.77 -62.75
N ILE A 58 -42.63 -26.01 -62.35
CA ILE A 58 -42.03 -26.64 -61.16
C ILE A 58 -40.54 -26.91 -61.39
N GLU A 59 -40.14 -27.36 -62.59
CA GLU A 59 -38.75 -27.57 -63.00
C GLU A 59 -37.96 -26.26 -62.98
N LEU A 60 -38.52 -25.16 -63.51
CA LEU A 60 -37.93 -23.82 -63.42
C LEU A 60 -37.83 -23.32 -61.96
N LYS A 61 -38.87 -23.52 -61.14
CA LYS A 61 -38.82 -23.20 -59.71
C LYS A 61 -37.81 -24.06 -58.94
N LEU A 62 -37.62 -25.31 -59.34
CA LEU A 62 -36.65 -26.23 -58.76
C LEU A 62 -35.22 -25.91 -59.21
N GLN A 63 -35.02 -25.43 -60.44
CA GLN A 63 -33.75 -24.85 -60.89
C GLN A 63 -33.42 -23.58 -60.10
N HIS A 64 -34.37 -22.66 -59.95
CA HIS A 64 -34.18 -21.46 -59.11
C HIS A 64 -33.90 -21.84 -57.65
N ALA A 65 -34.62 -22.80 -57.08
CA ALA A 65 -34.37 -23.26 -55.72
C ALA A 65 -33.00 -23.94 -55.56
N ARG A 66 -32.52 -24.68 -56.58
CA ARG A 66 -31.14 -25.19 -56.61
C ARG A 66 -30.11 -24.07 -56.69
N GLN A 67 -30.33 -23.07 -57.54
CA GLN A 67 -29.44 -21.91 -57.63
C GLN A 67 -29.37 -21.14 -56.30
N GLU A 68 -30.49 -20.97 -55.58
CA GLU A 68 -30.48 -20.37 -54.24
C GLU A 68 -29.81 -21.27 -53.19
N MET A 69 -29.96 -22.59 -53.28
CA MET A 69 -29.21 -23.53 -52.43
C MET A 69 -27.70 -23.45 -52.72
N GLU A 70 -27.29 -23.37 -53.99
CA GLU A 70 -25.88 -23.21 -54.40
C GLU A 70 -25.31 -21.85 -53.97
N ASN A 71 -26.09 -20.76 -54.09
CA ASN A 71 -25.74 -19.43 -53.59
C ASN A 71 -25.58 -19.43 -52.06
N THR A 72 -26.52 -20.02 -51.32
CA THR A 72 -26.47 -20.06 -49.85
C THR A 72 -25.40 -21.01 -49.32
N GLU A 73 -25.14 -22.13 -50.00
CA GLU A 73 -24.01 -23.02 -49.70
C GLU A 73 -22.66 -22.32 -49.98
N ALA A 74 -22.57 -21.50 -51.03
CA ALA A 74 -21.38 -20.68 -51.30
C ALA A 74 -21.17 -19.58 -50.24
N LEU A 75 -22.24 -18.93 -49.77
CA LEU A 75 -22.19 -17.97 -48.66
C LEU A 75 -21.80 -18.63 -47.33
N LEU A 76 -22.36 -19.80 -47.01
CA LEU A 76 -21.95 -20.57 -45.83
C LEU A 76 -20.46 -20.92 -45.89
N LYS A 77 -19.96 -21.38 -47.04
CA LYS A 77 -18.52 -21.65 -47.26
C LYS A 77 -17.64 -20.41 -47.33
N ALA A 78 -18.21 -19.20 -47.38
CA ALA A 78 -17.47 -17.95 -47.18
C ALA A 78 -17.39 -17.65 -45.69
N ASN A 79 -18.55 -17.64 -45.01
CA ASN A 79 -18.66 -17.43 -43.56
C ASN A 79 -17.84 -18.45 -42.74
N GLU A 80 -17.76 -19.71 -43.17
CA GLU A 80 -16.90 -20.75 -42.57
C GLU A 80 -15.42 -20.35 -42.62
N LYS A 81 -14.94 -19.82 -43.75
CA LYS A 81 -13.54 -19.36 -43.91
C LYS A 81 -13.27 -18.06 -43.16
N GLU A 82 -14.26 -17.17 -43.08
CA GLU A 82 -14.19 -15.97 -42.25
C GLU A 82 -14.10 -16.35 -40.77
N LEU A 83 -14.87 -17.34 -40.32
CA LEU A 83 -14.80 -17.89 -38.96
C LEU A 83 -13.46 -18.61 -38.68
N GLU A 84 -12.92 -19.39 -39.63
CA GLU A 84 -11.57 -19.97 -39.54
C GLU A 84 -10.49 -18.87 -39.44
N PHE A 85 -10.65 -17.78 -40.18
CA PHE A 85 -9.74 -16.64 -40.14
C PHE A 85 -9.86 -15.85 -38.82
N GLU A 86 -11.07 -15.63 -38.30
CA GLU A 86 -11.28 -15.06 -36.97
C GLU A 86 -10.67 -15.94 -35.87
N GLN A 87 -10.87 -17.26 -35.91
CA GLN A 87 -10.23 -18.21 -34.98
C GLN A 87 -8.71 -18.18 -35.07
N HIS A 88 -8.14 -17.98 -36.27
CA HIS A 88 -6.71 -17.79 -36.44
C HIS A 88 -6.23 -16.45 -35.85
N LEU A 89 -6.99 -15.36 -36.03
CA LEU A 89 -6.69 -14.05 -35.45
C LEU A 89 -6.81 -14.04 -33.92
N THR A 90 -7.83 -14.66 -33.33
CA THR A 90 -7.94 -14.79 -31.87
C THR A 90 -6.81 -15.66 -31.32
N ALA A 91 -6.48 -16.78 -31.96
CA ALA A 91 -5.32 -17.59 -31.56
C ALA A 91 -3.97 -16.86 -31.73
N LEU A 92 -3.86 -15.87 -32.62
CA LEU A 92 -2.68 -14.98 -32.67
C LEU A 92 -2.70 -13.96 -31.53
N ALA A 93 -3.84 -13.31 -31.27
CA ALA A 93 -4.00 -12.37 -30.17
C ALA A 93 -3.78 -13.02 -28.79
N GLU A 94 -4.24 -14.25 -28.60
CA GLU A 94 -3.97 -15.07 -27.41
C GLU A 94 -2.48 -15.35 -27.24
N ARG A 95 -1.78 -15.76 -28.32
CA ARG A 95 -0.32 -15.99 -28.28
C ARG A 95 0.45 -14.71 -27.95
N GLU A 96 0.10 -13.59 -28.55
CA GLU A 96 0.73 -12.29 -28.22
C GLU A 96 0.39 -11.85 -26.80
N SER A 97 -0.84 -12.03 -26.32
CA SER A 97 -1.20 -11.72 -24.92
C SER A 97 -0.42 -12.59 -23.93
N GLY A 98 -0.21 -13.88 -24.24
CA GLY A 98 0.60 -14.80 -23.44
C GLY A 98 2.10 -14.49 -23.51
N HIS A 99 2.59 -14.03 -24.66
CA HIS A 99 3.97 -13.55 -24.82
C HIS A 99 4.20 -12.26 -24.03
N LEU A 100 3.29 -11.28 -24.12
CA LEU A 100 3.30 -10.06 -23.32
C LEU A 100 3.22 -10.37 -21.82
N ALA A 101 2.35 -11.28 -21.38
CA ALA A 101 2.30 -11.72 -19.98
C ALA A 101 3.60 -12.41 -19.52
N GLN A 102 4.28 -13.17 -20.39
CA GLN A 102 5.62 -13.70 -20.11
C GLN A 102 6.68 -12.59 -20.04
N LEU A 103 6.61 -11.55 -20.86
CA LEU A 103 7.51 -10.40 -20.79
C LEU A 103 7.26 -9.60 -19.51
N THR A 104 6.00 -9.30 -19.15
CA THR A 104 5.62 -8.66 -17.88
C THR A 104 6.13 -9.45 -16.68
N THR A 105 5.89 -10.76 -16.61
CA THR A 105 6.36 -11.58 -15.48
C THR A 105 7.88 -11.80 -15.46
N ARG A 106 8.60 -11.53 -16.56
CA ARG A 106 10.08 -11.43 -16.58
C ARG A 106 10.53 -10.07 -16.05
N THR A 107 10.01 -8.97 -16.59
CA THR A 107 10.38 -7.61 -16.15
C THR A 107 9.98 -7.34 -14.71
N GLU A 108 8.91 -7.95 -14.18
CA GLU A 108 8.58 -7.95 -12.75
C GLU A 108 9.60 -8.68 -11.87
N LYS A 109 10.17 -9.80 -12.35
CA LYS A 109 11.22 -10.55 -11.64
C LYS A 109 12.54 -9.77 -11.66
N GLU A 110 12.86 -9.16 -12.80
CA GLU A 110 14.00 -8.25 -12.93
C GLU A 110 13.83 -7.03 -12.03
N LEU A 111 12.65 -6.39 -12.03
CA LEU A 111 12.31 -5.27 -11.16
C LEU A 111 12.44 -5.65 -9.68
N ARG A 112 11.88 -6.78 -9.25
CA ARG A 112 12.08 -7.29 -7.88
C ARG A 112 13.55 -7.53 -7.57
N SER A 113 14.30 -8.17 -8.45
CA SER A 113 15.74 -8.36 -8.27
C SER A 113 16.56 -7.06 -8.30
N THR A 114 16.07 -5.98 -8.92
CA THR A 114 16.68 -4.64 -8.81
C THR A 114 16.31 -3.93 -7.51
N LYS A 115 15.10 -4.13 -6.98
CA LYS A 115 14.68 -3.62 -5.66
C LYS A 115 15.44 -4.31 -4.53
N GLU A 116 15.49 -5.64 -4.54
CA GLU A 116 16.30 -6.45 -3.61
C GLU A 116 17.78 -5.98 -3.62
N LYS A 117 18.34 -5.67 -4.81
CA LYS A 117 19.70 -5.11 -4.93
C LYS A 117 19.82 -3.67 -4.41
N ALA A 118 18.81 -2.83 -4.61
CA ALA A 118 18.78 -1.46 -4.08
C ALA A 118 18.70 -1.46 -2.56
N GLU A 119 17.77 -2.24 -1.98
CA GLU A 119 17.61 -2.47 -0.54
C GLU A 119 18.94 -2.98 0.08
N MET A 120 19.58 -3.98 -0.55
CA MET A 120 20.91 -4.49 -0.16
C MET A 120 22.08 -3.51 -0.37
N ILE A 121 21.87 -2.39 -1.07
CA ILE A 121 22.84 -1.29 -1.20
C ILE A 121 22.53 -0.19 -0.18
N GLU A 122 21.26 0.12 0.06
CA GLU A 122 20.78 1.06 1.08
C GLU A 122 21.14 0.58 2.50
N GLU A 123 21.00 -0.72 2.78
CA GLU A 123 21.46 -1.34 4.03
C GLU A 123 22.99 -1.16 4.21
N LYS A 124 23.78 -1.47 3.18
CA LYS A 124 25.25 -1.32 3.21
C LYS A 124 25.69 0.15 3.29
N LEU A 125 24.92 1.06 2.70
CA LEU A 125 25.16 2.51 2.76
C LEU A 125 24.81 3.05 4.15
N SER A 126 23.76 2.54 4.79
CA SER A 126 23.40 2.81 6.18
C SER A 126 24.47 2.29 7.15
N GLU A 127 24.93 1.04 6.98
CA GLU A 127 26.08 0.49 7.70
C GLU A 127 27.34 1.37 7.53
N ALA A 128 27.59 1.89 6.32
CA ALA A 128 28.74 2.74 6.03
C ALA A 128 28.59 4.13 6.66
N GLN A 129 27.38 4.70 6.67
CA GLN A 129 27.06 5.94 7.39
C GLN A 129 27.29 5.78 8.90
N GLU A 130 26.77 4.72 9.53
CA GLU A 130 27.05 4.45 10.94
C GLU A 130 28.55 4.25 11.22
N LYS A 131 29.30 3.59 10.31
CA LYS A 131 30.76 3.44 10.44
C LYS A 131 31.46 4.80 10.38
N ILE A 132 31.05 5.67 9.48
CA ILE A 132 31.54 7.06 9.38
C ILE A 132 31.17 7.87 10.64
N GLU A 133 29.97 7.71 11.19
CA GLU A 133 29.55 8.40 12.40
C GLU A 133 30.28 7.92 13.64
N ARG A 134 30.50 6.60 13.78
CA ARG A 134 31.36 6.03 14.83
C ARG A 134 32.80 6.51 14.71
N PHE A 135 33.36 6.65 13.50
CA PHE A 135 34.67 7.28 13.30
C PHE A 135 34.67 8.79 13.58
N ARG A 136 33.60 9.54 13.27
CA ARG A 136 33.47 10.96 13.63
C ARG A 136 33.43 11.16 15.14
N GLN A 137 32.64 10.34 15.85
CA GLN A 137 32.60 10.35 17.32
C GLN A 137 33.97 10.01 17.90
N GLN A 138 34.64 8.97 17.39
CA GLN A 138 36.00 8.64 17.82
C GLN A 138 36.98 9.81 17.57
N MET A 139 36.96 10.41 16.39
CA MET A 139 37.81 11.56 16.05
C MET A 139 37.53 12.77 16.97
N GLN A 140 36.28 12.99 17.38
CA GLN A 140 35.92 14.02 18.36
C GLN A 140 36.46 13.69 19.76
N TRP A 141 36.39 12.44 20.21
CA TRP A 141 37.01 12.00 21.46
C TRP A 141 38.54 12.11 21.43
N ASP A 142 39.18 11.66 20.34
CA ASP A 142 40.62 11.74 20.14
C ASP A 142 41.10 13.21 20.09
N GLN A 143 40.33 14.11 19.44
CA GLN A 143 40.59 15.55 19.44
C GLN A 143 40.43 16.16 20.85
N GLN A 144 39.33 15.88 21.56
CA GLN A 144 39.11 16.39 22.93
C GLN A 144 40.17 15.89 23.91
N ALA A 145 40.62 14.63 23.78
CA ALA A 145 41.72 14.10 24.57
C ALA A 145 43.05 14.81 24.26
N MET A 146 43.33 15.07 22.97
CA MET A 146 44.52 15.80 22.54
C MET A 146 44.52 17.26 23.03
N GLU A 147 43.38 17.95 22.93
CA GLU A 147 43.19 19.31 23.45
C GLU A 147 43.34 19.35 24.98
N ALA A 148 42.79 18.36 25.70
CA ALA A 148 42.98 18.22 27.14
C ALA A 148 44.45 17.98 27.52
N PHE A 149 45.18 17.13 26.80
CA PHE A 149 46.61 16.91 27.03
C PHE A 149 47.45 18.16 26.71
N LEU A 150 47.12 18.91 25.66
CA LEU A 150 47.80 20.17 25.33
C LEU A 150 47.54 21.24 26.41
N MET A 151 46.31 21.36 26.90
CA MET A 151 45.96 22.25 28.01
C MET A 151 46.66 21.84 29.31
N GLU A 152 46.69 20.55 29.66
CA GLU A 152 47.39 20.07 30.85
C GLU A 152 48.92 20.24 30.73
N SER A 153 49.48 20.11 29.53
CA SER A 153 50.91 20.38 29.26
C SER A 153 51.22 21.87 29.40
N ALA A 154 50.41 22.74 28.80
CA ALA A 154 50.56 24.20 28.92
C ALA A 154 50.45 24.66 30.38
N GLN A 155 49.48 24.12 31.14
CA GLN A 155 49.33 24.45 32.56
C GLN A 155 50.51 23.93 33.41
N LYS A 156 51.08 22.75 33.08
CA LYS A 156 52.33 22.26 33.70
C LYS A 156 53.54 23.13 33.33
N GLU A 157 53.59 23.68 32.12
CA GLU A 157 54.62 24.66 31.72
C GLU A 157 54.46 25.98 32.50
N GLU A 158 53.23 26.48 32.68
CA GLU A 158 52.96 27.64 33.54
C GLU A 158 53.33 27.40 35.01
N ASP A 159 52.95 26.25 35.59
CA ASP A 159 53.29 25.87 36.97
C ASP A 159 54.80 25.69 37.16
N THR A 160 55.50 25.10 36.19
CA THR A 160 56.97 24.99 36.25
C THR A 160 57.66 26.34 36.08
N MET A 161 57.17 27.22 35.20
CA MET A 161 57.63 28.61 35.13
C MET A 161 57.38 29.39 36.42
N ALA A 162 56.22 29.20 37.06
CA ALA A 162 55.89 29.79 38.36
C ALA A 162 56.81 29.26 39.47
N MET A 163 57.07 27.94 39.51
CA MET A 163 58.02 27.34 40.45
C MET A 163 59.47 27.81 40.20
N VAL A 164 59.91 27.94 38.95
CA VAL A 164 61.25 28.49 38.61
C VAL A 164 61.36 29.95 39.04
N LYS A 165 60.34 30.78 38.77
CA LYS A 165 60.27 32.18 39.20
C LYS A 165 60.29 32.31 40.73
N ASN A 166 59.50 31.52 41.44
CA ASN A 166 59.49 31.47 42.91
C ASN A 166 60.83 30.97 43.46
N SER A 167 61.45 29.97 42.83
CA SER A 167 62.79 29.47 43.17
C SER A 167 63.87 30.54 42.95
N GLN A 168 63.79 31.32 41.87
CA GLN A 168 64.70 32.43 41.60
C GLN A 168 64.52 33.57 42.61
N GLN A 169 63.28 33.95 42.94
CA GLN A 169 62.98 34.93 43.99
C GLN A 169 63.45 34.45 45.36
N ASN A 170 63.21 33.18 45.72
CA ASN A 170 63.72 32.59 46.95
C ASN A 170 65.25 32.57 46.98
N ARG A 171 65.92 32.24 45.87
CA ARG A 171 67.40 32.30 45.74
C ARG A 171 67.93 33.74 45.86
N GLN A 172 67.23 34.75 45.33
CA GLN A 172 67.56 36.16 45.55
C GLN A 172 67.35 36.56 47.01
N LYS A 173 66.24 36.16 47.64
CA LYS A 173 65.92 36.47 49.03
C LYS A 173 66.91 35.81 49.99
N VAL A 174 67.26 34.54 49.77
CA VAL A 174 68.35 33.84 50.47
C VAL A 174 69.66 34.60 50.32
N LYS A 175 70.09 34.98 49.10
CA LYS A 175 71.30 35.81 48.92
C LYS A 175 71.24 37.12 49.71
N SER A 176 70.10 37.81 49.72
CA SER A 176 69.94 39.06 50.49
C SER A 176 70.01 38.83 52.02
N LEU A 177 69.47 37.72 52.52
CA LEU A 177 69.53 37.33 53.92
C LEU A 177 70.94 36.87 54.32
N THR A 178 71.64 36.12 53.46
CA THR A 178 73.06 35.77 53.66
C THR A 178 73.93 37.02 53.77
N LEU A 179 73.78 37.98 52.85
CA LEU A 179 74.49 39.26 52.92
C LEU A 179 74.13 40.09 54.16
N ALA A 180 72.87 40.04 54.63
CA ALA A 180 72.45 40.68 55.88
C ALA A 180 73.07 39.99 57.12
N ILE A 181 73.12 38.66 57.13
CA ILE A 181 73.78 37.85 58.17
C ILE A 181 75.28 38.11 58.17
N GLU A 182 75.93 38.22 57.02
CA GLU A 182 77.36 38.57 56.90
C GLU A 182 77.64 39.99 57.42
N LYS A 183 76.82 40.98 57.03
CA LYS A 183 76.89 42.34 57.60
C LYS A 183 76.74 42.31 59.14
N LYS A 184 75.75 41.60 59.67
CA LYS A 184 75.53 41.50 61.12
C LYS A 184 76.63 40.70 61.83
N ARG A 185 77.25 39.70 61.19
CA ARG A 185 78.46 39.02 61.69
C ARG A 185 79.67 39.95 61.72
N LEU A 186 79.84 40.81 60.71
CA LEU A 186 80.91 41.81 60.68
C LEU A 186 80.69 42.93 61.71
N GLU A 187 79.46 43.39 61.91
CA GLU A 187 79.09 44.31 62.99
C GLU A 187 79.33 43.67 64.37
N LEU A 188 78.88 42.43 64.59
CA LEU A 188 79.13 41.70 65.85
C LEU A 188 80.63 41.52 66.10
N ASN A 189 81.42 41.17 65.07
CA ASN A 189 82.89 41.05 65.18
C ASN A 189 83.56 42.41 65.49
N LYS A 190 83.10 43.51 64.88
CA LYS A 190 83.56 44.87 65.24
C LYS A 190 83.22 45.22 66.68
N ASN A 191 81.98 44.99 67.11
CA ASN A 191 81.53 45.28 68.47
C ASN A 191 82.23 44.39 69.51
N ARG A 192 82.49 43.12 69.18
CA ARG A 192 83.29 42.21 69.99
C ARG A 192 84.73 42.72 70.11
N LYS A 193 85.37 43.14 69.02
CA LYS A 193 86.73 43.71 69.06
C LYS A 193 86.79 45.05 69.81
N ALA A 194 85.73 45.84 69.77
CA ALA A 194 85.60 47.04 70.60
C ALA A 194 85.48 46.65 72.09
N TYR A 195 84.58 45.73 72.43
CA TYR A 195 84.45 45.22 73.80
C TYR A 195 85.73 44.55 74.33
N GLU A 196 86.44 43.79 73.51
CA GLU A 196 87.74 43.20 73.86
C GLU A 196 88.81 44.28 74.12
N LYS A 197 88.79 45.39 73.37
CA LYS A 197 89.63 46.57 73.65
C LYS A 197 89.26 47.25 74.97
N GLU A 198 87.99 47.64 75.14
CA GLU A 198 87.47 48.25 76.36
C GLU A 198 87.76 47.36 77.59
N LEU A 199 87.70 46.03 77.44
CA LEU A 199 88.08 45.08 78.49
C LEU A 199 89.59 45.06 78.76
N THR A 200 90.46 45.12 77.73
CA THR A 200 91.91 45.27 77.95
C THR A 200 92.28 46.63 78.54
N GLU A 201 91.58 47.70 78.18
CA GLU A 201 91.82 49.05 78.68
C GLU A 201 91.34 49.17 80.13
N THR A 202 90.11 48.74 80.46
CA THR A 202 89.62 48.68 81.84
C THR A 202 90.44 47.74 82.74
N THR A 203 90.86 46.56 82.26
CA THR A 203 91.74 45.69 83.05
C THR A 203 93.14 46.28 83.23
N SER A 204 93.67 47.03 82.25
CA SER A 204 94.93 47.78 82.44
C SER A 204 94.78 48.91 83.47
N VAL A 205 93.64 49.60 83.49
CA VAL A 205 93.31 50.62 84.51
C VAL A 205 93.09 49.97 85.88
N GLU A 206 92.45 48.80 85.97
CA GLU A 206 92.38 48.05 87.23
C GLU A 206 93.75 47.62 87.75
N VAL A 207 94.67 47.20 86.86
CA VAL A 207 96.05 46.87 87.24
C VAL A 207 96.80 48.11 87.70
N ALA A 208 96.65 49.25 87.03
CA ALA A 208 97.21 50.53 87.46
C ALA A 208 96.62 51.00 88.81
N LEU A 209 95.31 50.81 89.05
CA LEU A 209 94.67 51.12 90.33
C LEU A 209 95.08 50.14 91.44
N LYS A 210 95.40 48.89 91.11
CA LYS A 210 96.01 47.93 92.04
C LYS A 210 97.43 48.38 92.39
N THR A 211 98.31 48.64 91.42
CA THR A 211 99.68 49.11 91.74
C THR A 211 99.72 50.45 92.46
N VAL A 212 98.80 51.39 92.16
CA VAL A 212 98.64 52.64 92.94
C VAL A 212 98.16 52.34 94.37
N ARG A 213 97.22 51.42 94.57
CA ARG A 213 96.79 50.98 95.91
C ARG A 213 97.93 50.32 96.69
N ASP A 214 98.69 49.46 96.04
CA ASP A 214 99.80 48.72 96.65
C ASP A 214 100.93 49.69 97.02
N ASN A 215 101.23 50.68 96.15
CA ASN A 215 102.11 51.80 96.46
C ASN A 215 101.58 52.66 97.62
N MET A 216 100.27 52.94 97.69
CA MET A 216 99.68 53.64 98.85
C MET A 216 99.77 52.82 100.13
N GLN A 217 99.62 51.49 100.07
CA GLN A 217 99.83 50.60 101.22
C GLN A 217 101.30 50.59 101.65
N GLN A 218 102.24 50.57 100.71
CA GLN A 218 103.67 50.71 101.02
C GLN A 218 103.96 52.06 101.68
N VAL A 219 103.48 53.17 101.12
CA VAL A 219 103.61 54.51 101.72
C VAL A 219 102.94 54.59 103.09
N HIS A 220 101.82 53.90 103.32
CA HIS A 220 101.21 53.81 104.67
C HIS A 220 102.06 52.97 105.63
N GLN A 221 102.67 51.86 105.19
CA GLN A 221 103.60 51.08 106.00
C GLN A 221 104.88 51.86 106.32
N ASP A 222 105.46 52.55 105.35
CA ASP A 222 106.65 53.39 105.51
C ASP A 222 106.36 54.55 106.47
N ASN A 223 105.19 55.19 106.34
CA ASN A 223 104.73 56.19 107.30
C ASN A 223 104.49 55.60 108.70
N GLN A 224 103.94 54.38 108.83
CA GLN A 224 103.80 53.72 110.13
C GLN A 224 105.16 53.36 110.75
N GLN A 225 106.11 52.87 109.96
CA GLN A 225 107.49 52.64 110.41
C GLN A 225 108.19 53.94 110.80
N LEU A 226 107.94 55.03 110.06
CA LEU A 226 108.45 56.36 110.38
C LEU A 226 107.83 56.87 111.69
N ILE A 227 106.51 56.74 111.87
CA ILE A 227 105.81 57.07 113.13
C ILE A 227 106.35 56.22 114.29
N GLN A 228 106.60 54.91 114.10
CA GLN A 228 107.22 54.07 115.13
C GLN A 228 108.65 54.52 115.46
N LYS A 229 109.45 54.95 114.46
CA LYS A 229 110.78 55.54 114.68
C LYS A 229 110.68 56.86 115.47
N TRP A 230 109.75 57.75 115.12
CA TRP A 230 109.47 58.99 115.87
C TRP A 230 108.95 58.72 117.29
N GLU A 231 108.03 57.76 117.46
CA GLU A 231 107.57 57.34 118.79
C GLU A 231 108.73 56.81 119.64
N ASN A 232 109.65 56.06 119.04
CA ASN A 232 110.79 55.50 119.75
C ASN A 232 111.84 56.57 120.09
N THR A 233 112.10 57.56 119.21
CA THR A 233 112.94 58.72 119.57
C THR A 233 112.28 59.62 120.61
N VAL A 234 110.95 59.79 120.59
CA VAL A 234 110.20 60.51 121.64
C VAL A 234 110.17 59.72 122.95
N LYS A 235 110.08 58.38 122.93
CA LYS A 235 110.23 57.53 124.13
C LYS A 235 111.66 57.58 124.68
N GLN A 236 112.67 57.68 123.83
CA GLN A 236 114.07 57.86 124.23
C GLN A 236 114.31 59.26 124.81
N MET A 237 113.80 60.32 124.18
CA MET A 237 113.82 61.69 124.71
C MET A 237 113.14 61.74 126.08
N LYS A 238 111.95 61.15 126.24
CA LYS A 238 111.27 61.08 127.53
C LYS A 238 112.03 60.30 128.61
N ARG A 239 112.82 59.28 128.23
CA ARG A 239 113.73 58.59 129.17
C ARG A 239 114.86 59.52 129.60
N GLN A 240 115.50 60.21 128.64
CA GLN A 240 116.52 61.22 128.92
C GLN A 240 115.97 62.39 129.76
N ASP A 241 114.72 62.80 129.56
CA ASP A 241 114.03 63.78 130.42
C ASP A 241 113.83 63.25 131.84
N THR A 242 113.43 61.98 132.02
CA THR A 242 113.31 61.38 133.36
C THR A 242 114.65 61.12 134.04
N GLU A 243 115.68 60.77 133.29
CA GLU A 243 117.07 60.62 133.76
C GLU A 243 117.64 61.99 134.16
N MET A 244 117.40 63.03 133.36
CA MET A 244 117.73 64.42 133.67
C MET A 244 116.96 64.94 134.90
N GLN A 245 115.69 64.56 135.08
CA GLN A 245 114.92 64.86 136.30
C GLN A 245 115.46 64.12 137.54
N GLN A 246 115.95 62.88 137.38
CA GLN A 246 116.62 62.14 138.45
C GLN A 246 117.95 62.81 138.84
N CYS A 247 118.81 63.14 137.87
CA CYS A 247 120.04 63.90 138.14
C CYS A 247 119.77 65.31 138.71
N ALA A 248 118.66 65.94 138.35
CA ALA A 248 118.23 67.21 138.96
C ALA A 248 117.76 67.03 140.42
N LEU A 249 117.14 65.89 140.78
CA LEU A 249 116.80 65.54 142.16
C LEU A 249 118.05 65.19 142.98
N GLU A 250 119.01 64.47 142.41
CA GLU A 250 120.32 64.20 143.04
C GLU A 250 121.10 65.51 143.28
N LEU A 251 121.12 66.41 142.30
CA LEU A 251 121.65 67.78 142.47
C LEU A 251 120.90 68.56 143.54
N ALA A 252 119.58 68.43 143.64
CA ALA A 252 118.79 69.10 144.69
C ALA A 252 119.14 68.55 146.08
N GLN A 253 119.32 67.24 146.22
CA GLN A 253 119.77 66.59 147.46
C GLN A 253 121.19 67.00 147.85
N ALA A 254 122.14 67.02 146.90
CA ALA A 254 123.49 67.51 147.15
C ALA A 254 123.49 69.00 147.57
N ASN A 255 122.65 69.84 146.97
CA ASN A 255 122.48 71.24 147.38
C ASN A 255 121.80 71.38 148.75
N GLN A 256 120.93 70.45 149.14
CA GLN A 256 120.34 70.38 150.49
C GLN A 256 121.43 70.08 151.53
N GLU A 257 122.26 69.05 151.33
CA GLU A 257 123.39 68.74 152.23
C GLU A 257 124.39 69.90 152.33
N VAL A 258 124.68 70.58 151.21
CA VAL A 258 125.55 71.76 151.20
C VAL A 258 124.94 72.92 152.00
N ARG A 259 123.61 73.11 151.97
CA ARG A 259 122.93 74.11 152.81
C ARG A 259 122.99 73.74 154.29
N GLU A 260 122.80 72.48 154.64
CA GLU A 260 122.85 72.00 156.03
C GLU A 260 124.26 72.11 156.61
N LYS A 261 125.30 71.77 155.84
CA LYS A 261 126.70 71.97 156.26
C LYS A 261 127.08 73.45 156.32
N ASN A 262 126.57 74.29 155.42
CA ASN A 262 126.74 75.76 155.53
C ASN A 262 126.00 76.36 156.73
N ALA A 263 124.86 75.81 157.14
CA ALA A 263 124.17 76.23 158.37
C ALA A 263 125.00 75.87 159.61
N ALA A 264 125.54 74.65 159.69
CA ALA A 264 126.45 74.24 160.76
C ALA A 264 127.73 75.12 160.83
N ILE A 265 128.29 75.49 159.67
CA ILE A 265 129.41 76.43 159.56
C ILE A 265 128.99 77.84 160.01
N ALA A 266 127.77 78.29 159.67
CA ALA A 266 127.26 79.59 160.12
C ALA A 266 127.07 79.63 161.65
N ASP A 267 126.59 78.54 162.27
CA ASP A 267 126.41 78.46 163.72
C ASP A 267 127.74 78.32 164.48
N LEU A 268 128.73 77.59 163.93
CA LEU A 268 130.11 77.61 164.42
C LEU A 268 130.73 79.02 164.32
N ASN A 269 130.47 79.75 163.22
CA ASN A 269 130.91 81.15 163.10
C ASN A 269 130.21 82.08 164.08
N LYS A 270 128.90 81.90 164.36
CA LYS A 270 128.19 82.65 165.41
C LYS A 270 128.80 82.37 166.79
N LEU A 271 129.12 81.11 167.10
CA LEU A 271 129.78 80.72 168.36
C LEU A 271 131.18 81.35 168.48
N LEU A 272 131.95 81.36 167.39
CA LEU A 272 133.26 82.01 167.34
C LEU A 272 133.12 83.55 167.49
N GLN A 273 132.07 84.14 166.91
CA GLN A 273 131.78 85.57 167.02
C GLN A 273 131.29 85.98 168.42
N THR A 274 130.50 85.15 169.12
CA THR A 274 130.11 85.42 170.52
C THR A 274 131.31 85.24 171.47
N LEU A 275 132.18 84.25 171.24
CA LEU A 275 133.44 84.11 171.99
C LEU A 275 134.39 85.29 171.75
N GLN A 276 134.54 85.76 170.50
CA GLN A 276 135.29 86.99 170.21
C GLN A 276 134.68 88.24 170.84
N ASN A 277 133.34 88.34 170.89
CA ASN A 277 132.67 89.47 171.55
C ASN A 277 132.81 89.41 173.07
N ASN A 278 132.79 88.23 173.68
CA ASN A 278 133.08 88.03 175.11
C ASN A 278 134.52 88.43 175.45
N ASN A 279 135.51 88.06 174.64
CA ASN A 279 136.89 88.53 174.83
C ASN A 279 137.02 90.05 174.61
N LYS A 280 136.35 90.62 173.60
CA LYS A 280 136.30 92.09 173.43
C LYS A 280 135.58 92.78 174.59
N GLU A 281 134.65 92.13 175.27
CA GLU A 281 134.05 92.64 176.52
C GLU A 281 134.99 92.55 177.71
N THR A 282 135.73 91.46 177.90
CA THR A 282 136.70 91.35 179.00
C THR A 282 137.85 92.33 178.79
N GLU A 283 138.34 92.52 177.56
CA GLU A 283 139.29 93.58 177.18
C GLU A 283 138.74 94.99 177.43
N LYS A 284 137.46 95.26 177.09
CA LYS A 284 136.79 96.53 177.41
C LYS A 284 136.66 96.75 178.93
N LYS A 285 136.39 95.69 179.69
CA LYS A 285 136.33 95.74 181.17
C LYS A 285 137.73 96.00 181.76
N MET A 286 138.77 95.35 181.25
CA MET A 286 140.20 95.56 181.60
C MET A 286 140.70 96.99 181.28
N THR A 287 140.33 97.52 180.12
CA THR A 287 140.68 98.89 179.73
C THR A 287 139.84 99.93 180.49
N LEU A 288 138.59 99.63 180.87
CA LEU A 288 137.80 100.45 181.79
C LEU A 288 138.40 100.49 183.20
N THR A 289 138.87 99.38 183.76
CA THR A 289 139.52 99.38 185.09
C THR A 289 140.85 100.14 185.06
N ASN A 290 141.71 99.91 184.06
CA ASN A 290 142.97 100.63 183.95
C ASN A 290 142.77 102.13 183.65
N ARG A 291 141.76 102.50 182.83
CA ARG A 291 141.40 103.90 182.59
C ARG A 291 140.74 104.56 183.81
N ARG A 292 140.05 103.81 184.67
CA ARG A 292 139.56 104.29 185.98
C ARG A 292 140.71 104.51 186.97
N ALA A 293 141.72 103.62 187.01
CA ALA A 293 142.91 103.82 187.83
C ALA A 293 143.72 105.06 187.40
N ALA A 294 143.96 105.22 186.09
CA ALA A 294 144.63 106.40 185.54
C ALA A 294 143.82 107.69 185.79
N LYS A 295 142.49 107.64 185.67
CA LYS A 295 141.62 108.75 186.05
C LYS A 295 141.73 109.10 187.54
N LEU A 296 141.66 108.14 188.47
CA LEU A 296 141.79 108.44 189.90
C LEU A 296 143.14 109.07 190.29
N GLN A 297 144.21 108.85 189.51
CA GLN A 297 145.50 109.52 189.70
C GLN A 297 145.61 110.92 189.06
N GLN A 298 144.67 111.29 188.18
CA GLN A 298 144.60 112.60 187.54
C GLN A 298 143.48 113.47 188.15
N ASP A 299 142.33 112.87 188.46
CA ASP A 299 141.15 113.49 189.04
C ASP A 299 141.45 113.97 190.48
N LEU A 300 142.30 113.27 191.27
CA LEU A 300 142.77 113.78 192.58
C LEU A 300 143.50 115.13 192.43
N LYS A 301 144.41 115.23 191.44
CA LYS A 301 145.16 116.46 191.12
C LYS A 301 144.31 117.56 190.46
N GLY A 302 143.05 117.26 190.14
CA GLY A 302 142.07 118.22 189.60
C GLY A 302 141.11 118.74 190.67
N GLU A 303 140.50 117.83 191.43
CA GLU A 303 139.59 118.15 192.54
C GLU A 303 140.34 118.83 193.72
N GLU A 304 141.67 118.66 193.82
CA GLU A 304 142.56 119.48 194.66
C GLU A 304 142.54 120.99 194.30
N ASN A 305 141.90 121.40 193.19
CA ASN A 305 141.70 122.80 192.80
C ASN A 305 140.22 123.23 192.67
N ILE A 306 139.34 122.42 192.03
CA ILE A 306 137.86 122.66 191.91
C ILE A 306 137.17 121.29 191.69
N CYS A 307 136.19 120.76 192.44
CA CYS A 307 135.40 121.13 193.64
C CYS A 307 133.99 121.82 193.50
N MET A 308 133.90 123.09 193.11
CA MET A 308 132.94 124.06 193.70
C MET A 308 131.43 124.05 193.24
N LYS A 309 130.63 122.91 193.24
CA LYS A 309 129.13 122.80 193.58
C LYS A 309 128.21 121.51 193.33
N LEU A 310 127.44 121.39 192.20
CA LEU A 310 126.00 120.87 192.05
C LEU A 310 125.77 119.38 191.58
N GLN A 311 124.57 118.69 191.52
CA GLN A 311 123.22 118.65 192.22
C GLN A 311 122.38 117.33 191.90
N GLU A 312 121.03 117.34 191.62
CA GLU A 312 120.04 116.23 191.94
C GLU A 312 118.80 115.89 190.98
N GLN A 313 118.21 114.63 191.06
CA GLN A 313 116.75 114.11 191.00
C GLN A 313 115.83 113.64 189.75
N LEU A 314 114.91 112.61 189.96
CA LEU A 314 113.47 112.24 189.46
C LEU A 314 112.97 111.17 188.33
N ASP A 315 111.61 110.86 188.17
CA ASP A 315 110.90 109.56 187.66
C ASP A 315 109.52 109.51 186.75
N ASN A 316 109.16 108.41 185.94
CA ASN A 316 107.84 107.59 185.61
C ASN A 316 106.65 107.69 184.45
N CYS A 317 106.00 106.53 183.98
CA CYS A 317 104.55 106.10 183.52
C CYS A 317 103.80 105.98 182.05
N LYS A 318 102.85 104.96 181.75
CA LYS A 318 101.49 104.87 180.90
C LYS A 318 101.03 103.83 179.70
N HIS A 319 99.85 103.08 179.80
CA HIS A 319 98.50 102.83 179.00
C HIS A 319 98.02 102.16 177.55
N GLU A 320 96.66 101.80 177.37
CA GLU A 320 95.58 101.61 176.21
C GLU A 320 95.19 100.35 175.22
N LEU A 321 93.88 100.04 174.77
CA LEU A 321 93.34 98.90 173.79
C LEU A 321 91.77 98.75 173.26
N ASP A 322 91.37 98.01 172.12
CA ASP A 322 90.14 97.04 171.78
C ASP A 322 88.92 97.11 170.64
N ASN A 323 88.34 95.94 170.11
CA ASN A 323 86.94 95.40 169.57
C ASN A 323 86.16 95.37 168.11
N ILE A 324 85.14 94.42 167.84
CA ILE A 324 83.85 94.31 166.91
C ILE A 324 83.52 93.32 165.63
N ASN A 325 82.38 93.40 164.82
CA ASN A 325 81.29 92.37 164.38
C ASN A 325 80.68 92.27 162.86
N SER A 326 79.79 91.28 162.47
CA SER A 326 78.68 91.15 161.35
C SER A 326 78.93 90.94 159.77
N GLY A 327 78.05 90.56 158.76
CA GLY A 327 76.67 89.89 158.55
C GLY A 327 75.87 89.87 157.12
N VAL A 328 75.40 88.68 156.57
CA VAL A 328 74.20 88.20 155.68
C VAL A 328 73.59 88.87 154.36
N ARG A 329 73.13 88.16 153.25
CA ARG A 329 72.17 88.55 152.08
C ARG A 329 71.83 87.46 150.93
N ALA A 330 70.70 87.49 150.11
CA ALA A 330 70.33 86.58 148.90
C ALA A 330 69.02 86.89 147.98
N LEU A 331 68.77 86.29 146.74
CA LEU A 331 67.55 86.27 145.76
C LEU A 331 67.80 85.41 144.40
N SER A 332 67.04 85.09 143.27
CA SER A 332 65.64 84.99 142.58
C SER A 332 65.75 84.27 141.13
N GLY A 333 64.88 83.94 140.09
CA GLY A 333 63.43 83.87 139.57
C GLY A 333 63.32 83.98 137.95
N LEU A 334 62.34 83.64 137.01
CA LEU A 334 61.13 82.74 136.72
C LEU A 334 60.54 82.80 135.20
N VAL A 335 59.58 81.93 134.69
CA VAL A 335 58.57 81.98 133.48
C VAL A 335 58.68 81.07 132.15
N SER A 336 57.59 80.76 131.34
CA SER A 336 57.49 79.64 130.28
C SER A 336 56.32 79.55 129.16
N LYS A 337 56.45 78.69 128.08
CA LYS A 337 55.47 77.90 127.18
C LYS A 337 54.70 78.40 125.87
N SER A 338 54.62 77.61 124.74
CA SER A 338 53.44 77.28 123.81
C SER A 338 53.76 76.51 122.45
N LYS A 339 52.77 76.29 121.51
CA LYS A 339 52.73 75.31 120.34
C LYS A 339 51.88 75.76 119.09
N LYS A 340 52.15 75.28 117.84
CA LYS A 340 51.29 75.45 116.60
C LYS A 340 51.37 74.34 115.50
N GLU A 341 50.56 74.44 114.42
CA GLU A 341 50.27 73.45 113.32
C GLU A 341 49.74 74.14 111.99
N LEU A 342 49.32 73.37 110.93
CA LEU A 342 48.61 73.70 109.62
C LEU A 342 49.48 73.90 108.32
N GLN A 343 49.06 73.81 107.02
CA GLN A 343 47.91 73.18 106.26
C GLN A 343 48.01 73.35 104.67
N GLU A 344 47.34 72.49 103.84
CA GLU A 344 46.99 72.63 102.38
C GLU A 344 48.09 72.68 101.27
N LYS A 345 47.90 72.44 99.94
CA LYS A 345 46.79 72.24 98.95
C LYS A 345 46.04 73.49 98.40
N LYS A 346 46.47 74.02 97.24
CA LYS A 346 45.68 74.74 96.19
C LYS A 346 46.55 74.81 94.91
N ASP A 347 46.14 74.38 93.72
CA ASP A 347 45.02 74.79 92.84
C ASP A 347 45.30 76.02 91.94
N LYS A 348 45.55 75.72 90.66
CA LYS A 348 45.00 76.33 89.42
C LYS A 348 45.19 77.83 89.06
N VAL A 349 45.75 78.00 87.85
CA VAL A 349 45.16 78.69 86.66
C VAL A 349 44.53 80.07 86.83
N HIS A 350 45.20 81.09 86.26
CA HIS A 350 44.81 81.80 85.01
C HIS A 350 46.05 82.61 84.54
N THR A 351 46.26 82.99 83.27
CA THR A 351 45.43 83.06 82.04
C THR A 351 46.02 82.19 80.90
N ALA A 352 45.27 81.77 79.88
CA ALA A 352 45.04 82.43 78.57
C ALA A 352 46.33 82.98 77.88
N GLU A 353 46.57 82.78 76.58
CA GLU A 353 45.64 82.37 75.50
C GLU A 353 46.32 81.74 74.25
N ALA A 354 45.50 81.09 73.41
CA ALA A 354 45.67 80.70 72.00
C ALA A 354 47.07 80.52 71.34
N TYR A 355 47.43 79.26 71.02
CA TYR A 355 47.55 78.85 69.60
C TYR A 355 47.40 77.32 69.41
N ASN A 356 46.35 76.92 68.68
CA ASN A 356 46.15 75.62 68.00
C ASN A 356 46.68 74.33 68.65
N ALA A 357 45.82 73.67 69.45
CA ALA A 357 45.81 72.21 69.54
C ALA A 357 45.08 71.62 68.30
N ALA A 358 45.49 70.43 67.86
CA ALA A 358 45.03 69.85 66.59
C ALA A 358 43.58 69.32 66.59
N LEU A 359 43.03 69.23 65.38
CA LEU A 359 42.00 68.28 64.91
C LEU A 359 40.86 67.89 65.88
N LYS A 360 39.62 68.25 65.51
CA LYS A 360 38.49 67.32 65.61
C LYS A 360 37.43 67.55 64.54
N GLU A 361 36.90 66.42 64.05
CA GLU A 361 35.90 66.35 62.99
C GLU A 361 34.49 66.71 63.48
N LYS A 362 33.57 66.89 62.50
CA LYS A 362 32.10 66.67 62.58
C LYS A 362 31.32 67.73 63.41
N LEU A 363 30.05 68.03 63.13
CA LEU A 363 29.03 67.34 62.30
C LEU A 363 27.97 68.32 61.74
N ALA A 364 27.18 67.89 60.73
CA ALA A 364 25.80 68.34 60.39
C ALA A 364 25.62 69.77 59.78
N LYS A 365 24.81 70.02 58.73
CA LYS A 365 23.76 69.26 58.00
C LYS A 365 23.46 69.88 56.59
N VAL A 366 23.08 69.04 55.62
CA VAL A 366 22.01 69.20 54.59
C VAL A 366 21.74 70.58 53.92
N SER A 367 21.84 70.68 52.58
CA SER A 367 20.69 70.88 51.63
C SER A 367 21.11 71.00 50.14
N GLN A 368 20.19 71.38 49.23
CA GLN A 368 20.22 71.23 47.76
C GLN A 368 20.22 72.56 46.95
N ALA A 369 20.70 72.46 45.70
CA ALA A 369 20.19 73.03 44.42
C ALA A 369 19.87 74.54 44.18
N ALA A 370 20.47 75.04 43.07
CA ALA A 370 19.86 75.74 41.91
C ALA A 370 19.35 77.21 41.90
N GLU A 371 19.47 77.80 40.68
CA GLU A 371 18.62 78.80 39.99
C GLU A 371 18.82 80.35 40.06
N GLN A 372 18.77 80.93 38.84
CA GLN A 372 18.22 82.21 38.34
C GLN A 372 18.89 83.63 38.41
N ASP A 373 18.71 84.32 37.27
CA ASP A 373 18.27 85.72 37.02
C ASP A 373 19.18 86.99 36.94
N GLN A 374 19.36 87.43 35.67
CA GLN A 374 18.79 88.63 35.01
C GLN A 374 19.18 90.10 35.33
N VAL A 375 19.19 90.89 34.23
CA VAL A 375 18.81 92.33 34.04
C VAL A 375 19.64 93.40 34.80
N ALA A 376 20.26 94.45 34.22
CA ALA A 376 20.23 95.20 32.94
C ALA A 376 19.51 96.57 32.98
N GLU A 377 20.26 97.62 32.64
CA GLU A 377 19.78 98.92 32.11
C GLU A 377 20.55 99.15 30.80
N MET A 378 19.98 99.51 29.63
CA MET A 378 18.80 100.32 29.27
C MET A 378 19.09 101.82 29.11
N GLU A 379 19.79 102.18 28.03
CA GLU A 379 19.67 103.51 27.42
C GLU A 379 19.89 103.50 25.90
N GLN A 380 19.27 104.49 25.23
CA GLN A 380 19.57 105.01 23.89
C GLN A 380 19.14 104.29 22.58
N ILE A 381 17.84 104.44 22.24
CA ILE A 381 17.27 104.90 20.93
C ILE A 381 17.43 104.03 19.65
N LEU A 382 16.47 103.74 18.75
CA LEU A 382 14.99 103.88 18.55
C LEU A 382 14.54 104.63 17.26
N ARG A 383 13.68 103.95 16.47
CA ARG A 383 12.70 104.47 15.47
C ARG A 383 13.29 105.06 14.16
N GLU A 384 12.58 105.17 13.03
CA GLU A 384 11.12 105.14 12.75
C GLU A 384 10.70 104.12 11.65
N GLY A 385 9.41 104.10 11.30
CA GLY A 385 8.84 103.43 10.12
C GLY A 385 7.57 104.14 9.60
N GLU A 386 6.96 103.59 8.55
CA GLU A 386 5.60 103.87 8.04
C GLU A 386 5.17 105.33 7.74
N LYS A 387 5.07 105.71 6.45
CA LYS A 387 4.11 106.76 5.99
C LYS A 387 3.80 106.80 4.47
N ALA A 388 2.56 106.41 4.15
CA ALA A 388 1.64 106.98 3.14
C ALA A 388 1.88 106.86 1.60
N ILE A 389 0.75 106.95 0.86
CA ILE A 389 0.53 106.83 -0.60
C ILE A 389 -0.51 107.92 -1.04
N LYS A 390 -0.39 108.59 -2.23
CA LYS A 390 -1.46 109.21 -3.14
C LYS A 390 -0.98 110.35 -4.13
N GLU A 391 -1.43 110.41 -5.43
CA GLU A 391 -1.63 111.59 -6.42
C GLU A 391 -1.66 111.25 -8.00
N VAL A 392 -2.42 111.92 -8.98
CA VAL A 392 -2.69 111.52 -10.48
C VAL A 392 -3.25 112.58 -11.64
N ASP A 393 -2.80 112.69 -13.01
CA ASP A 393 -3.43 113.01 -14.47
C ASP A 393 -2.94 114.04 -15.74
N ALA A 394 -3.30 113.92 -17.14
CA ALA A 394 -3.56 114.90 -18.40
C ALA A 394 -2.83 115.14 -19.93
N HIS A 395 -3.52 115.61 -21.10
CA HIS A 395 -3.17 116.45 -22.45
C HIS A 395 -3.08 116.04 -24.10
N GLN A 396 -3.34 116.89 -25.25
CA GLN A 396 -3.20 116.69 -26.86
C GLN A 396 -3.76 117.70 -28.11
N ARG A 397 -3.20 117.99 -29.43
CA ARG A 397 -3.86 118.42 -30.89
C ARG A 397 -3.16 119.16 -32.26
N PHE A 398 -3.71 119.12 -33.59
CA PHE A 398 -3.78 120.02 -34.96
C PHE A 398 -2.93 120.08 -36.41
N LEU A 399 -3.45 120.48 -37.70
CA LEU A 399 -2.77 120.87 -39.13
C LEU A 399 -3.55 121.23 -40.60
N MET A 400 -2.99 121.81 -41.80
CA MET A 400 -3.51 122.06 -43.32
C MET A 400 -2.62 122.89 -44.47
N GLY A 401 -2.69 123.26 -45.87
CA GLY A 401 -3.16 122.93 -47.38
C GLY A 401 -3.18 124.03 -48.66
N GLU A 402 -2.92 123.84 -50.07
CA GLU A 402 -3.04 124.84 -51.35
C GLU A 402 -2.71 124.47 -52.98
N LEU A 403 -3.06 125.18 -54.19
CA LEU A 403 -2.57 125.09 -55.74
C LEU A 403 -3.14 125.92 -57.11
N PHE A 404 -2.46 126.11 -58.38
CA PHE A 404 -2.91 126.67 -59.83
C PHE A 404 -1.98 126.46 -61.21
N ALA A 405 -1.92 126.87 -62.60
CA ALA A 405 -2.44 127.76 -63.84
C ALA A 405 -1.96 127.48 -65.44
N GLN A 406 -2.24 128.23 -66.63
CA GLN A 406 -1.93 127.93 -68.20
C GLN A 406 -2.03 129.01 -69.51
N LYS A 407 -1.44 128.90 -70.82
CA LYS A 407 -1.81 129.59 -72.25
C LYS A 407 -1.39 129.16 -73.84
N GLU A 408 -1.01 130.02 -74.92
CA GLU A 408 -1.38 130.08 -76.50
C GLU A 408 -0.39 130.50 -77.79
N GLN A 409 -0.67 130.43 -79.21
CA GLN A 409 0.20 130.73 -80.55
C GLN A 409 -0.40 131.05 -82.10
N LEU A 410 0.32 131.43 -83.28
CA LEU A 410 -0.15 131.68 -84.80
C LEU A 410 0.79 131.99 -86.18
N LYS A 411 0.31 132.00 -87.53
CA LYS A 411 0.59 132.78 -88.92
C LYS A 411 1.42 132.41 -90.33
N VAL A 412 1.19 133.01 -91.61
CA VAL A 412 1.93 133.24 -92.97
C VAL A 412 2.38 132.14 -94.04
N LEU A 413 1.55 131.78 -95.04
CA LEU A 413 1.39 130.35 -95.40
C LEU A 413 1.94 129.76 -96.73
N LYS A 414 1.90 130.42 -97.90
CA LYS A 414 2.31 129.74 -99.17
C LYS A 414 3.83 129.66 -99.39
N GLY A 415 4.60 130.59 -98.81
CA GLY A 415 6.06 130.44 -98.64
C GLY A 415 6.38 129.28 -97.70
N LYS A 416 5.76 129.31 -96.50
CA LYS A 416 5.80 128.21 -95.54
C LYS A 416 5.39 126.86 -96.11
N GLN A 417 4.57 126.77 -97.16
CA GLN A 417 4.25 125.50 -97.80
C GLN A 417 5.47 124.85 -98.47
N LYS A 418 6.28 125.62 -99.21
CA LYS A 418 7.52 125.10 -99.84
C LYS A 418 8.59 124.81 -98.80
N GLU A 419 8.76 125.69 -97.81
CA GLU A 419 9.65 125.46 -96.66
C GLU A 419 9.22 124.19 -95.89
N SER A 420 7.92 124.01 -95.66
CA SER A 420 7.36 122.82 -95.02
C SER A 420 7.63 121.56 -95.85
N THR A 421 7.59 121.58 -97.18
CA THR A 421 7.94 120.38 -97.97
C THR A 421 9.41 119.96 -97.80
N VAL A 422 10.34 120.92 -97.64
CA VAL A 422 11.75 120.62 -97.34
C VAL A 422 11.90 120.13 -95.89
N LEU A 423 11.26 120.81 -94.92
CA LEU A 423 11.25 120.38 -93.51
C LEU A 423 10.60 119.00 -93.32
N ILE A 424 9.56 118.66 -94.08
CA ILE A 424 8.92 117.33 -94.09
C ILE A 424 9.87 116.26 -94.65
N SER A 425 10.70 116.59 -95.65
CA SER A 425 11.70 115.64 -96.16
C SER A 425 12.79 115.33 -95.12
N GLY A 426 13.32 116.36 -94.44
CA GLY A 426 14.25 116.20 -93.31
C GLY A 426 13.62 115.47 -92.11
N ALA A 427 12.37 115.81 -91.77
CA ALA A 427 11.61 115.14 -90.72
C ALA A 427 11.39 113.64 -91.02
N LYS A 428 11.13 113.26 -92.28
CA LYS A 428 11.02 111.85 -92.68
C LYS A 428 12.34 111.08 -92.48
N VAL A 429 13.49 111.69 -92.76
CA VAL A 429 14.80 111.08 -92.48
C VAL A 429 15.00 110.90 -90.96
N ASN A 430 14.72 111.93 -90.17
CA ASN A 430 14.80 111.86 -88.71
C ASN A 430 13.85 110.81 -88.11
N ILE A 431 12.62 110.69 -88.63
CA ILE A 431 11.66 109.64 -88.25
C ILE A 431 12.21 108.24 -88.57
N SER A 432 12.88 108.04 -89.71
CA SER A 432 13.48 106.74 -90.04
C SER A 432 14.66 106.38 -89.11
N ALA A 433 15.50 107.35 -88.75
CA ALA A 433 16.58 107.17 -87.78
C ALA A 433 16.05 106.83 -86.38
N LEU A 434 14.99 107.51 -85.93
CA LEU A 434 14.30 107.22 -84.67
C LEU A 434 13.64 105.82 -84.69
N LYS A 435 13.04 105.41 -85.81
CA LYS A 435 12.47 104.05 -85.97
C LYS A 435 13.53 102.97 -85.83
N ASN A 436 14.71 103.16 -86.42
CA ASN A 436 15.83 102.21 -86.29
C ASN A 436 16.37 102.16 -84.85
N ARG A 437 16.40 103.30 -84.14
CA ARG A 437 16.77 103.35 -82.71
C ARG A 437 15.74 102.66 -81.81
N LEU A 438 14.45 102.81 -82.10
CA LEU A 438 13.37 102.07 -81.43
C LEU A 438 13.49 100.56 -81.69
N GLY A 439 13.83 100.15 -82.91
CA GLY A 439 14.06 98.75 -83.28
C GLY A 439 15.14 98.08 -82.41
N LYS A 440 16.26 98.77 -82.15
CA LYS A 440 17.31 98.29 -81.23
C LYS A 440 16.85 98.21 -79.78
N LEU A 441 16.15 99.22 -79.26
CA LEU A 441 15.59 99.12 -77.90
C LEU A 441 14.67 97.90 -77.75
N ASN A 442 13.88 97.56 -78.77
CA ASN A 442 12.96 96.43 -78.75
C ASN A 442 13.64 95.05 -78.88
N THR A 443 14.90 94.96 -79.30
CA THR A 443 15.72 93.74 -79.14
C THR A 443 16.29 93.69 -77.73
N ASP A 444 16.87 94.80 -77.27
CA ASP A 444 17.52 94.92 -75.97
C ASP A 444 16.55 94.72 -74.78
N THR A 445 15.23 94.85 -74.97
CA THR A 445 14.21 94.49 -73.96
C THR A 445 13.92 92.99 -73.92
N ARG A 446 13.85 92.32 -75.07
CA ARG A 446 13.57 90.88 -75.16
C ARG A 446 14.70 90.03 -74.58
N ASP A 447 15.94 90.45 -74.82
CA ASP A 447 17.11 89.77 -74.24
C ASP A 447 17.10 89.91 -72.71
N LYS A 448 16.66 91.06 -72.17
CA LYS A 448 16.46 91.25 -70.73
C LYS A 448 15.30 90.42 -70.18
N GLU A 449 14.18 90.31 -70.88
CA GLU A 449 13.04 89.44 -70.50
C GLU A 449 13.48 87.98 -70.39
N SER A 450 14.27 87.49 -71.34
CA SER A 450 14.84 86.12 -71.33
C SER A 450 15.77 85.86 -70.14
N ILE A 451 16.67 86.82 -69.85
CA ILE A 451 17.55 86.76 -68.67
C ILE A 451 16.74 86.75 -67.37
N LEU A 452 15.70 87.60 -67.29
CA LEU A 452 14.86 87.75 -66.10
C LEU A 452 14.09 86.45 -65.79
N ILE A 453 13.46 85.82 -66.78
CA ILE A 453 12.79 84.51 -66.64
C ILE A 453 13.77 83.42 -66.16
N THR A 454 15.02 83.48 -66.64
CA THR A 454 16.07 82.52 -66.24
C THR A 454 16.46 82.71 -64.77
N GLN A 455 16.69 83.97 -64.36
CA GLN A 455 17.00 84.33 -62.98
C GLN A 455 15.85 84.02 -62.01
N GLU A 456 14.59 84.27 -62.38
CA GLU A 456 13.42 83.95 -61.55
C GLU A 456 13.34 82.46 -61.18
N ARG A 457 13.71 81.57 -62.11
CA ARG A 457 13.74 80.11 -61.86
C ARG A 457 14.79 79.73 -60.81
N GLU A 458 15.98 80.32 -60.90
CA GLU A 458 17.05 80.13 -59.91
C GLU A 458 16.63 80.71 -58.55
N LEU A 459 16.03 81.90 -58.55
CA LEU A 459 15.50 82.58 -57.36
C LEU A 459 14.41 81.75 -56.68
N MET A 460 13.57 81.02 -57.45
CA MET A 460 12.57 80.09 -56.90
C MET A 460 13.22 78.87 -56.23
N GLN A 461 14.23 78.25 -56.85
CA GLN A 461 14.96 77.13 -56.24
C GLN A 461 15.72 77.56 -54.99
N LEU A 462 16.34 78.75 -55.02
CA LEU A 462 17.01 79.35 -53.88
C LEU A 462 16.02 79.69 -52.76
N LYS A 463 14.81 80.19 -53.06
CA LYS A 463 13.74 80.39 -52.06
C LYS A 463 13.33 79.09 -51.37
N ILE A 464 13.19 77.98 -52.10
CA ILE A 464 12.85 76.67 -51.52
C ILE A 464 13.98 76.16 -50.60
N LYS A 465 15.24 76.29 -51.03
CA LYS A 465 16.42 75.95 -50.20
C LYS A 465 16.53 76.87 -48.98
N LEU A 466 16.29 78.16 -49.15
CA LEU A 466 16.35 79.16 -48.08
C LEU A 466 15.31 78.88 -46.99
N ARG A 467 14.05 78.59 -47.36
CA ARG A 467 13.00 78.21 -46.40
C ARG A 467 13.42 77.01 -45.54
N ARG A 468 13.90 75.94 -46.16
CA ARG A 468 14.42 74.75 -45.44
C ARG A 468 15.60 75.10 -44.52
N LEU A 469 16.52 75.95 -44.96
CA LEU A 469 17.65 76.43 -44.15
C LEU A 469 17.26 77.42 -43.04
N GLN A 470 16.12 78.12 -43.20
CA GLN A 470 15.51 78.99 -42.19
C GLN A 470 14.65 78.23 -41.16
N GLY A 471 14.56 76.91 -41.26
CA GLY A 471 13.78 76.07 -40.35
C GLY A 471 12.31 75.90 -40.73
N GLU A 472 11.87 76.38 -41.90
CA GLU A 472 10.59 75.98 -42.51
C GLU A 472 10.69 74.57 -43.09
N ILE A 473 10.79 73.60 -42.17
CA ILE A 473 10.43 72.20 -42.39
C ILE A 473 8.92 72.16 -42.73
N PRO A 474 8.47 71.42 -43.75
CA PRO A 474 7.04 71.31 -44.05
C PRO A 474 6.28 70.75 -42.85
N VAL A 475 5.04 71.22 -42.65
CA VAL A 475 4.26 70.98 -41.41
C VAL A 475 4.23 69.50 -41.05
N ASP A 476 3.94 68.64 -42.02
CA ASP A 476 3.89 67.19 -41.93
C ASP A 476 5.17 66.58 -41.32
N GLU A 477 6.36 66.99 -41.79
CA GLU A 477 7.66 66.51 -41.27
C GLU A 477 7.89 66.99 -39.83
N LYS A 478 7.45 68.21 -39.50
CA LYS A 478 7.57 68.78 -38.15
C LYS A 478 6.59 68.13 -37.17
N GLU A 479 5.36 67.83 -37.60
CA GLU A 479 4.36 67.12 -36.81
C GLU A 479 4.79 65.67 -36.56
N MET A 480 5.32 64.97 -37.56
CA MET A 480 5.88 63.62 -37.40
C MET A 480 7.08 63.59 -36.43
N LEU A 481 7.98 64.58 -36.49
CA LEU A 481 9.09 64.70 -35.54
C LEU A 481 8.61 65.05 -34.12
N ASN A 482 7.61 65.93 -33.98
CA ASN A 482 7.02 66.27 -32.69
C ASN A 482 6.26 65.08 -32.07
N ALA A 483 5.50 64.32 -32.88
CA ALA A 483 4.82 63.11 -32.44
C ALA A 483 5.83 62.07 -31.94
N LYS A 484 6.89 61.83 -32.72
CA LYS A 484 7.96 60.89 -32.33
C LYS A 484 8.76 61.35 -31.11
N LEU A 485 8.93 62.66 -30.91
CA LEU A 485 9.49 63.21 -29.67
C LEU A 485 8.54 63.00 -28.49
N ALA A 486 7.23 63.22 -28.67
CA ALA A 486 6.21 63.00 -27.64
C ALA A 486 6.15 61.52 -27.21
N GLU A 487 6.17 60.59 -28.18
CA GLU A 487 6.31 59.14 -27.97
C GLU A 487 7.58 58.84 -27.15
N LEU A 488 8.76 59.29 -27.61
CA LEU A 488 10.03 59.04 -26.90
C LEU A 488 10.09 59.67 -25.50
N THR A 489 9.43 60.82 -25.27
CA THR A 489 9.31 61.39 -23.91
C THR A 489 8.37 60.58 -23.02
N LYS A 490 7.25 60.09 -23.58
CA LYS A 490 6.29 59.24 -22.87
C LYS A 490 6.91 57.89 -22.51
N ASP A 491 7.60 57.25 -23.45
CA ASP A 491 8.36 56.01 -23.22
C ASP A 491 9.42 56.22 -22.13
N LEU A 492 10.14 57.35 -22.16
CA LEU A 492 11.14 57.69 -21.15
C LEU A 492 10.52 57.96 -19.76
N GLU A 493 9.31 58.53 -19.69
CA GLU A 493 8.59 58.74 -18.43
C GLU A 493 7.99 57.44 -17.88
N GLU A 494 7.44 56.58 -18.74
CA GLU A 494 7.00 55.23 -18.39
C GLU A 494 8.16 54.37 -17.90
N LYS A 495 9.34 54.44 -18.54
CA LYS A 495 10.54 53.75 -18.04
C LYS A 495 11.03 54.33 -16.73
N LYS A 496 11.03 55.66 -16.54
CA LYS A 496 11.37 56.27 -15.24
C LYS A 496 10.40 55.85 -14.13
N GLU A 497 9.09 55.70 -14.40
CA GLU A 497 8.16 55.21 -13.38
C GLU A 497 8.29 53.70 -13.16
N MET A 498 8.58 52.92 -14.20
CA MET A 498 8.94 51.51 -14.06
C MET A 498 10.17 51.35 -13.16
N ASP A 499 11.23 52.13 -13.39
CA ASP A 499 12.43 52.15 -12.54
C ASP A 499 12.11 52.58 -11.09
N ARG A 500 11.18 53.53 -10.89
CA ARG A 500 10.70 53.92 -9.54
C ARG A 500 9.83 52.87 -8.88
N MET A 501 9.10 52.04 -9.63
CA MET A 501 8.37 50.89 -9.10
C MET A 501 9.34 49.77 -8.73
N MET A 502 10.22 49.36 -9.64
CA MET A 502 11.27 48.36 -9.36
C MET A 502 12.16 48.80 -8.17
N SER A 503 12.53 50.08 -8.07
CA SER A 503 13.31 50.61 -6.95
C SER A 503 12.57 50.64 -5.62
N ARG A 504 11.22 50.62 -5.63
CA ARG A 504 10.40 50.45 -4.42
C ARG A 504 10.32 48.97 -4.04
N GLU A 505 10.05 48.09 -5.01
CA GLU A 505 9.98 46.64 -4.82
C GLU A 505 11.31 46.04 -4.34
N VAL A 506 12.45 46.50 -4.87
CA VAL A 506 13.79 46.09 -4.39
C VAL A 506 14.00 46.50 -2.94
N LYS A 507 13.64 47.72 -2.53
CA LYS A 507 13.80 48.19 -1.14
C LYS A 507 12.87 47.49 -0.16
N GLU A 508 11.65 47.17 -0.60
CA GLU A 508 10.72 46.34 0.16
C GLU A 508 11.27 44.92 0.32
N GLY A 509 11.81 44.33 -0.75
CA GLY A 509 12.52 43.05 -0.70
C GLY A 509 13.74 43.06 0.23
N GLU A 510 14.57 44.10 0.18
CA GLU A 510 15.69 44.32 1.12
C GLU A 510 15.22 44.40 2.58
N HIS A 511 14.12 45.12 2.84
CA HIS A 511 13.53 45.24 4.17
C HIS A 511 12.95 43.91 4.68
N GLN A 512 12.27 43.15 3.81
CA GLN A 512 11.77 41.82 4.12
C GLN A 512 12.92 40.83 4.37
N ILE A 513 13.97 40.84 3.55
CA ILE A 513 15.20 40.03 3.77
C ILE A 513 15.84 40.39 5.12
N TRP A 514 15.92 41.67 5.48
CA TRP A 514 16.41 42.10 6.78
C TRP A 514 15.52 41.62 7.94
N CYS A 515 14.18 41.70 7.80
CA CYS A 515 13.24 41.17 8.77
C CYS A 515 13.39 39.64 8.94
N PHE A 516 13.47 38.90 7.83
CA PHE A 516 13.66 37.44 7.85
C PHE A 516 14.99 37.04 8.51
N ARG A 517 16.09 37.73 8.19
CA ARG A 517 17.37 37.56 8.90
C ARG A 517 17.21 37.81 10.40
N LYS A 518 16.49 38.87 10.81
CA LYS A 518 16.31 39.18 12.23
C LYS A 518 15.34 38.24 12.96
N THR A 519 14.45 37.55 12.25
CA THR A 519 13.69 36.42 12.81
C THR A 519 14.52 35.13 12.87
N LEU A 520 15.40 34.90 11.88
CA LEU A 520 16.31 33.75 11.86
C LEU A 520 17.31 33.82 13.02
N GLU A 521 17.99 34.94 13.23
CA GLU A 521 18.89 35.16 14.37
C GLU A 521 18.22 34.87 15.73
N LYS A 522 16.94 35.26 15.88
CA LYS A 522 16.14 34.99 17.09
C LYS A 522 15.75 33.52 17.22
N SER A 523 15.55 32.81 16.11
CA SER A 523 15.32 31.37 16.08
C SER A 523 16.59 30.60 16.41
N GLU A 524 17.74 31.01 15.87
CA GLU A 524 19.06 30.43 16.13
C GLU A 524 19.56 30.70 17.57
N ALA A 525 19.17 31.83 18.17
CA ALA A 525 19.38 32.07 19.60
C ALA A 525 18.58 31.08 20.46
N ARG A 526 17.26 30.98 20.24
CA ARG A 526 16.40 30.02 20.93
C ARG A 526 16.82 28.57 20.71
N GLN A 527 17.28 28.22 19.51
CA GLN A 527 17.77 26.88 19.21
C GLN A 527 19.03 26.55 20.03
N ARG A 528 19.93 27.52 20.26
CA ARG A 528 21.07 27.34 21.15
C ARG A 528 20.65 27.25 22.61
N GLU A 529 19.74 28.11 23.07
CA GLU A 529 19.15 28.04 24.42
C GLU A 529 18.52 26.65 24.69
N MET A 530 17.69 26.14 23.77
CA MET A 530 17.09 24.81 23.88
C MET A 530 18.10 23.66 23.77
N LEU A 531 19.21 23.84 23.04
CA LEU A 531 20.30 22.85 22.98
C LEU A 531 21.09 22.83 24.28
N GLU A 532 21.44 23.98 24.86
CA GLU A 532 22.10 24.09 26.16
C GLU A 532 21.24 23.48 27.28
N GLU A 533 19.92 23.71 27.28
CA GLU A 533 18.97 23.03 28.17
C GLU A 533 18.94 21.50 27.93
N ALA A 534 18.91 21.05 26.68
CA ALA A 534 18.88 19.62 26.34
C ALA A 534 20.19 18.91 26.73
N GLU A 535 21.35 19.55 26.59
CA GLU A 535 22.64 19.01 27.04
C GLU A 535 22.73 18.99 28.58
N GLY A 536 22.21 20.01 29.26
CA GLY A 536 22.07 20.01 30.72
C GLY A 536 21.19 18.86 31.22
N LEU A 537 20.05 18.63 30.57
CA LEU A 537 19.17 17.49 30.85
C LEU A 537 19.84 16.15 30.55
N ARG A 538 20.59 16.02 29.44
CA ARG A 538 21.38 14.82 29.11
C ARG A 538 22.37 14.49 30.22
N ILE A 539 23.13 15.48 30.70
CA ILE A 539 24.12 15.31 31.78
C ILE A 539 23.44 14.89 33.09
N LEU A 540 22.27 15.45 33.41
CA LEU A 540 21.47 15.04 34.58
C LEU A 540 20.93 13.61 34.43
N CYS A 541 20.45 13.21 33.26
CA CYS A 541 20.04 11.83 32.96
C CYS A 541 21.20 10.86 33.13
N GLU A 542 22.38 11.17 32.59
CA GLU A 542 23.59 10.35 32.78
C GLU A 542 24.01 10.23 34.25
N ALA A 543 23.94 11.32 35.02
CA ALA A 543 24.26 11.31 36.45
C ALA A 543 23.28 10.43 37.23
N ASN A 544 21.98 10.55 36.94
CA ASN A 544 20.93 9.72 37.52
C ASN A 544 21.07 8.24 37.13
N GLU A 545 21.42 7.91 35.89
CA GLU A 545 21.77 6.55 35.49
C GLU A 545 22.98 6.01 36.26
N LYS A 546 24.03 6.82 36.42
CA LYS A 546 25.25 6.45 37.16
C LYS A 546 24.93 6.22 38.65
N GLU A 547 23.96 6.92 39.25
CA GLU A 547 23.46 6.60 40.61
C GLU A 547 22.57 5.35 40.60
N LEU A 548 21.62 5.21 39.68
CA LEU A 548 20.74 4.03 39.57
C LEU A 548 21.55 2.73 39.41
N LYS A 549 22.61 2.75 38.60
CA LYS A 549 23.57 1.64 38.44
C LYS A 549 24.28 1.32 39.77
N ARG A 550 24.72 2.34 40.52
CA ARG A 550 25.33 2.18 41.86
C ARG A 550 24.34 1.67 42.92
N VAL A 551 23.09 2.13 42.92
CA VAL A 551 22.02 1.65 43.81
C VAL A 551 21.62 0.20 43.45
N SER A 552 21.56 -0.15 42.17
CA SER A 552 21.30 -1.52 41.71
C SER A 552 22.37 -2.49 42.19
N LEU A 553 23.66 -2.13 42.08
CA LEU A 553 24.77 -2.94 42.61
C LEU A 553 24.70 -3.09 44.14
N ARG A 554 24.41 -2.02 44.89
CA ARG A 554 24.17 -2.09 46.35
C ARG A 554 23.01 -3.04 46.69
N LYS A 555 21.92 -3.01 45.92
CA LYS A 555 20.77 -3.93 46.06
C LYS A 555 21.14 -5.38 45.75
N GLN A 556 21.97 -5.62 44.72
CA GLN A 556 22.45 -6.96 44.39
C GLN A 556 23.34 -7.53 45.51
N ASN A 557 24.29 -6.74 46.02
CA ASN A 557 25.16 -7.14 47.12
C ASN A 557 24.36 -7.47 48.39
N THR A 558 23.44 -6.60 48.81
CA THR A 558 22.59 -6.86 50.00
C THR A 558 21.66 -8.07 49.82
N ILE A 559 21.24 -8.40 48.59
CA ILE A 559 20.51 -9.66 48.30
C ILE A 559 21.45 -10.88 48.41
N LEU A 560 22.72 -10.78 48.00
CA LEU A 560 23.70 -11.86 48.16
C LEU A 560 24.07 -12.07 49.63
N GLU A 561 24.32 -11.00 50.38
CA GLU A 561 24.52 -11.01 51.84
C GLU A 561 23.32 -11.64 52.56
N HIS A 562 22.10 -11.25 52.20
CA HIS A 562 20.89 -11.85 52.77
C HIS A 562 20.78 -13.35 52.44
N LYS A 563 21.12 -13.78 51.21
CA LYS A 563 21.14 -15.20 50.84
C LYS A 563 22.23 -15.99 51.58
N MET A 564 23.40 -15.41 51.80
CA MET A 564 24.45 -16.00 52.64
C MET A 564 23.96 -16.19 54.07
N LEU A 565 23.36 -15.17 54.67
CA LEU A 565 22.77 -15.24 56.01
C LEU A 565 21.61 -16.25 56.09
N GLN A 566 20.78 -16.37 55.04
CA GLN A 566 19.75 -17.43 54.95
C GLN A 566 20.39 -18.83 54.94
N LEU A 567 21.46 -19.05 54.17
CA LEU A 567 22.17 -20.33 54.13
C LEU A 567 22.83 -20.67 55.46
N GLU A 568 23.43 -19.69 56.13
CA GLU A 568 23.97 -19.88 57.49
C GLU A 568 22.86 -20.19 58.50
N VAL A 569 21.75 -19.46 58.48
CA VAL A 569 20.58 -19.72 59.34
C VAL A 569 20.01 -21.12 59.08
N ASN A 570 19.90 -21.56 57.83
CA ASN A 570 19.43 -22.90 57.50
C ASN A 570 20.41 -23.98 57.99
N ARG A 571 21.71 -23.80 57.79
CA ARG A 571 22.76 -24.68 58.35
C ARG A 571 22.71 -24.73 59.89
N LYS A 572 22.34 -23.63 60.56
CA LYS A 572 22.16 -23.58 62.02
C LYS A 572 20.87 -24.28 62.46
N ARG A 573 19.78 -24.20 61.68
CA ARG A 573 18.55 -25.01 61.91
C ARG A 573 18.85 -26.49 61.77
N GLU A 574 19.45 -26.93 60.65
CA GLU A 574 19.83 -28.34 60.47
C GLU A 574 20.69 -28.90 61.62
N LEU A 575 21.57 -28.08 62.20
CA LEU A 575 22.40 -28.45 63.36
C LEU A 575 21.62 -28.48 64.68
N LEU A 576 20.55 -27.69 64.80
CA LEU A 576 19.59 -27.75 65.90
C LEU A 576 18.67 -28.96 65.74
N ASP A 577 18.10 -29.20 64.56
CA ASP A 577 17.22 -30.33 64.23
C ASP A 577 17.95 -31.66 64.53
N LYS A 578 19.19 -31.82 64.04
CA LYS A 578 20.06 -32.99 64.33
C LYS A 578 20.43 -33.12 65.82
N LYS A 579 20.30 -32.05 66.61
CA LYS A 579 20.44 -32.10 68.07
C LYS A 579 19.13 -32.46 68.75
N GLU A 580 18.00 -31.96 68.26
CA GLU A 580 16.66 -32.35 68.72
C GLU A 580 16.43 -33.85 68.49
N ASP A 581 16.70 -34.38 67.29
CA ASP A 581 16.69 -35.82 66.99
C ASP A 581 17.54 -36.63 68.00
N SER A 582 18.73 -36.11 68.34
CA SER A 582 19.62 -36.77 69.31
C SER A 582 19.06 -36.75 70.74
N VAL A 583 18.33 -35.70 71.12
CA VAL A 583 17.66 -35.61 72.42
C VAL A 583 16.41 -36.50 72.43
N GLN A 584 15.54 -36.40 71.43
CA GLN A 584 14.34 -37.23 71.29
C GLN A 584 14.69 -38.74 71.29
N SER A 585 15.78 -39.15 70.63
CA SER A 585 16.22 -40.55 70.64
C SER A 585 16.74 -41.02 72.02
N LEU A 586 17.42 -40.14 72.78
CA LEU A 586 17.82 -40.41 74.16
C LEU A 586 16.61 -40.45 75.12
N GLU A 587 15.62 -39.57 74.92
CA GLU A 587 14.38 -39.57 75.70
C GLU A 587 13.53 -40.81 75.41
N LYS A 588 13.40 -41.21 74.14
CA LYS A 588 12.76 -42.48 73.74
C LYS A 588 13.44 -43.67 74.41
N ARG A 589 14.78 -43.75 74.35
CA ARG A 589 15.55 -44.83 75.01
C ARG A 589 15.39 -44.81 76.53
N LYS A 590 15.32 -43.63 77.16
CA LYS A 590 15.03 -43.46 78.59
C LYS A 590 13.63 -43.96 78.94
N LEU A 591 12.62 -43.66 78.12
CA LEU A 591 11.25 -44.13 78.31
C LEU A 591 11.13 -45.65 78.13
N GLU A 592 11.77 -46.22 77.10
CA GLU A 592 11.85 -47.67 76.87
C GLU A 592 12.48 -48.42 78.06
N LEU A 593 13.55 -47.86 78.65
CA LEU A 593 14.14 -48.41 79.87
C LEU A 593 13.20 -48.27 81.08
N GLN A 594 12.46 -47.16 81.20
CA GLN A 594 11.49 -46.97 82.27
C GLN A 594 10.23 -47.85 82.14
N THR A 595 9.78 -48.20 80.93
CA THR A 595 8.70 -49.18 80.75
C THR A 595 9.20 -50.58 81.06
N ALA A 596 10.36 -50.99 80.54
CA ALA A 596 10.95 -52.30 80.85
C ALA A 596 11.22 -52.51 82.35
N MET A 597 11.59 -51.46 83.10
CA MET A 597 11.69 -51.52 84.56
C MET A 597 10.32 -51.71 85.24
N LYS A 598 9.27 -50.99 84.81
CA LYS A 598 7.91 -51.15 85.35
C LYS A 598 7.32 -52.53 85.05
N GLU A 599 7.53 -53.03 83.82
CA GLU A 599 7.15 -54.37 83.40
C GLU A 599 7.81 -55.42 84.29
N ARG A 600 9.12 -55.29 84.58
CA ARG A 600 9.82 -56.17 85.53
C ARG A 600 9.31 -56.06 86.96
N ASP A 601 9.02 -54.86 87.45
CA ASP A 601 8.39 -54.67 88.76
C ASP A 601 6.98 -55.30 88.81
N GLU A 602 6.24 -55.30 87.71
CA GLU A 602 4.90 -55.90 87.60
C GLU A 602 4.94 -57.42 87.44
N GLU A 603 5.88 -57.97 86.66
CA GLU A 603 6.23 -59.40 86.66
C GLU A 603 6.53 -59.87 88.09
N ILE A 604 7.41 -59.16 88.83
CA ILE A 604 7.75 -59.48 90.22
C ILE A 604 6.53 -59.39 91.14
N LYS A 605 5.68 -58.36 91.01
CA LYS A 605 4.42 -58.27 91.77
C LYS A 605 3.46 -59.41 91.43
N LEU A 606 3.38 -59.85 90.17
CA LEU A 606 2.57 -60.99 89.73
C LEU A 606 3.09 -62.31 90.29
N PHE A 607 4.40 -62.56 90.27
CA PHE A 607 5.00 -63.74 90.91
C PHE A 607 4.75 -63.75 92.43
N LEU A 608 4.96 -62.62 93.12
CA LEU A 608 4.65 -62.49 94.55
C LEU A 608 3.16 -62.71 94.85
N ASN A 609 2.26 -62.24 94.00
CA ASN A 609 0.82 -62.44 94.14
C ASN A 609 0.38 -63.86 93.77
N LEU A 610 1.06 -64.54 92.84
CA LEU A 610 0.85 -65.95 92.53
C LEU A 610 1.25 -66.83 93.71
N ILE A 611 2.41 -66.60 94.32
CA ILE A 611 2.88 -67.30 95.52
C ILE A 611 1.88 -67.09 96.68
N LYS A 612 1.43 -65.85 96.90
CA LYS A 612 0.37 -65.53 97.89
C LYS A 612 -0.97 -66.20 97.59
N LYS A 613 -1.33 -66.41 96.31
CA LYS A 613 -2.53 -67.15 95.90
C LYS A 613 -2.36 -68.67 96.09
N GLN A 614 -1.20 -69.24 95.77
CA GLN A 614 -0.90 -70.66 96.01
C GLN A 614 -0.98 -70.99 97.50
N LEU A 615 -0.40 -70.15 98.37
CA LEU A 615 -0.53 -70.25 99.82
C LEU A 615 -2.00 -70.25 100.26
N LYS A 616 -2.78 -69.24 99.85
CA LYS A 616 -4.21 -69.12 100.18
C LYS A 616 -5.08 -70.23 99.58
N ASN A 617 -4.69 -70.82 98.46
CA ASN A 617 -5.38 -71.96 97.88
C ASN A 617 -5.11 -73.24 98.69
N SER A 618 -3.86 -73.48 99.11
CA SER A 618 -3.53 -74.59 100.01
C SER A 618 -4.27 -74.48 101.36
N GLU A 619 -4.35 -73.27 101.93
CA GLU A 619 -5.18 -72.98 103.12
C GLU A 619 -6.66 -73.27 102.88
N LYS A 620 -7.20 -72.91 101.70
CA LYS A 620 -8.59 -73.18 101.32
C LYS A 620 -8.85 -74.66 101.03
N GLU A 621 -7.93 -75.38 100.42
CA GLU A 621 -8.04 -76.81 100.13
C GLU A 621 -8.07 -77.62 101.44
N LYS A 622 -7.17 -77.29 102.37
CA LYS A 622 -7.21 -77.79 103.76
C LYS A 622 -8.58 -77.58 104.41
N ASN A 623 -9.16 -76.38 104.27
CA ASN A 623 -10.48 -76.07 104.84
C ASN A 623 -11.64 -76.71 104.06
N LYS A 624 -11.54 -76.85 102.74
CA LYS A 624 -12.55 -77.48 101.87
C LYS A 624 -12.61 -78.97 102.08
N LEU A 625 -11.47 -79.66 102.22
CA LEU A 625 -11.43 -81.08 102.60
C LEU A 625 -12.10 -81.31 103.96
N ASN A 626 -11.93 -80.39 104.90
CA ASN A 626 -12.60 -80.42 106.21
C ASN A 626 -14.13 -80.24 106.10
N VAL A 627 -14.62 -79.40 105.18
CA VAL A 627 -16.06 -79.24 104.90
C VAL A 627 -16.63 -80.41 104.08
N GLU A 628 -15.93 -80.91 103.06
CA GLU A 628 -16.38 -82.04 102.25
C GLU A 628 -16.45 -83.33 103.07
N LEU A 629 -15.56 -83.52 104.04
CA LEU A 629 -15.68 -84.59 105.04
C LEU A 629 -17.02 -84.51 105.79
N ASN A 630 -17.42 -83.31 106.21
CA ASN A 630 -18.69 -83.06 106.89
C ASN A 630 -19.92 -83.12 105.94
N GLU A 631 -19.78 -82.77 104.65
CA GLU A 631 -20.88 -82.83 103.68
C GLU A 631 -21.10 -84.23 103.09
N LYS A 632 -20.07 -85.06 102.93
CA LYS A 632 -20.26 -86.47 102.52
C LYS A 632 -21.06 -87.23 103.58
N LEU A 633 -20.86 -86.90 104.86
CA LEU A 633 -21.69 -87.35 105.98
C LEU A 633 -23.15 -86.83 105.93
N MET A 634 -23.49 -85.87 105.07
CA MET A 634 -24.84 -85.27 104.92
C MET A 634 -25.50 -85.54 103.56
N LYS A 635 -24.74 -85.93 102.52
CA LYS A 635 -25.30 -86.20 101.17
C LYS A 635 -25.76 -87.65 100.98
N ILE A 636 -25.27 -88.55 101.82
CA ILE A 636 -25.73 -89.94 101.96
C ILE A 636 -27.21 -90.00 102.39
N GLU A 637 -27.69 -89.00 103.14
CA GLU A 637 -29.11 -88.79 103.44
C GLU A 637 -29.96 -88.53 102.18
N GLN A 638 -29.50 -87.68 101.24
CA GLN A 638 -30.40 -86.95 100.33
C GLN A 638 -30.69 -87.56 98.95
N LEU A 639 -29.73 -88.20 98.26
CA LEU A 639 -29.77 -88.31 96.77
C LEU A 639 -30.69 -89.41 96.18
N LYS A 640 -31.93 -89.46 96.66
CA LYS A 640 -32.95 -90.43 96.28
C LYS A 640 -33.97 -89.73 95.27
N ILE A 641 -33.62 -89.34 93.95
CA ILE A 641 -34.25 -88.27 92.98
C ILE A 641 -34.44 -88.46 91.35
N ARG A 642 -34.32 -87.45 90.37
CA ARG A 642 -35.03 -87.26 88.97
C ARG A 642 -34.30 -86.53 87.69
N PHE A 643 -34.88 -86.41 86.42
CA PHE A 643 -34.34 -85.78 85.09
C PHE A 643 -35.33 -85.19 83.91
N GLU A 644 -34.89 -84.67 82.67
CA GLU A 644 -35.50 -83.60 81.72
C GLU A 644 -35.88 -83.74 80.11
N ILE A 645 -35.47 -82.90 79.05
CA ILE A 645 -36.27 -82.40 77.79
C ILE A 645 -35.75 -82.37 76.22
N LEU A 646 -36.25 -81.50 75.22
CA LEU A 646 -36.42 -81.68 73.67
C LEU A 646 -36.16 -80.49 72.54
N ALA A 647 -36.45 -80.64 71.17
CA ALA A 647 -36.20 -79.71 69.92
C ALA A 647 -37.21 -79.86 68.62
N LEU A 648 -37.22 -79.38 67.30
CA LEU A 648 -36.46 -78.58 66.17
C LEU A 648 -37.32 -78.20 64.81
N SER A 649 -36.85 -77.59 63.64
CA SER A 649 -37.62 -77.17 62.31
C SER A 649 -36.87 -76.69 60.94
N ILE A 650 -37.48 -76.53 59.68
CA ILE A 650 -36.90 -76.17 58.25
C ILE A 650 -37.83 -75.65 57.00
N GLY A 651 -37.34 -75.20 55.74
CA GLY A 651 -38.11 -74.86 54.41
C GLY A 651 -37.41 -74.21 53.07
N ALA A 652 -38.00 -74.10 51.80
CA ALA A 652 -37.41 -73.52 50.45
C ALA A 652 -38.29 -73.22 49.08
N PRO A 653 -37.83 -72.52 47.93
CA PRO A 653 -38.56 -72.06 46.62
C PRO A 653 -37.88 -71.99 45.12
N GLU A 654 -38.54 -71.62 43.92
CA GLU A 654 -37.97 -71.39 42.47
C GLU A 654 -38.89 -70.83 41.22
N GLY A 655 -38.41 -70.39 39.97
CA GLY A 655 -39.11 -70.26 38.57
C GLY A 655 -38.65 -69.25 37.37
N GLN A 656 -38.88 -69.44 35.99
CA GLN A 656 -38.48 -68.56 34.74
C GLN A 656 -39.11 -68.76 33.23
N ALA A 657 -38.90 -67.90 32.14
CA ALA A 657 -39.39 -67.92 30.63
C ALA A 657 -38.77 -66.82 29.59
N GLU A 658 -38.95 -66.50 28.22
CA GLU A 658 -39.50 -66.96 26.82
C GLU A 658 -39.09 -66.09 25.47
N LYS A 659 -39.52 -66.29 24.14
CA LYS A 659 -39.07 -65.56 22.81
C LYS A 659 -39.93 -65.50 21.41
N VAL A 660 -39.52 -64.84 20.23
CA VAL A 660 -40.30 -64.59 18.87
C VAL A 660 -39.55 -64.28 17.44
N GLN A 661 -40.17 -64.04 16.20
CA GLN A 661 -39.55 -63.87 14.76
C GLN A 661 -40.20 -63.00 13.52
N ALA A 662 -40.00 -63.22 12.14
CA ALA A 662 -40.05 -62.26 10.91
C ALA A 662 -40.78 -62.59 9.49
N HIS A 663 -41.03 -61.63 8.52
CA HIS A 663 -42.00 -61.78 7.33
C HIS A 663 -41.68 -61.42 5.81
N CYS A 664 -40.96 -60.36 5.40
CA CYS A 664 -41.23 -59.68 4.08
C CYS A 664 -40.67 -60.23 2.72
N ILE A 665 -39.88 -61.31 2.65
CA ILE A 665 -39.04 -61.61 1.47
C ILE A 665 -39.76 -62.36 0.32
N THR A 666 -40.90 -63.00 0.58
CA THR A 666 -41.53 -64.02 -0.27
C THR A 666 -42.07 -63.56 -1.64
N LYS A 667 -42.01 -62.27 -1.97
CA LYS A 667 -42.69 -61.69 -3.15
C LYS A 667 -41.92 -61.82 -4.47
N ALA A 668 -40.61 -62.09 -4.43
CA ALA A 668 -39.72 -61.99 -5.60
C ALA A 668 -39.69 -63.21 -6.56
N ALA A 669 -40.58 -64.20 -6.38
CA ALA A 669 -40.45 -65.50 -7.05
C ALA A 669 -41.22 -65.67 -8.38
N LEU A 670 -42.17 -64.78 -8.71
CA LEU A 670 -43.17 -65.04 -9.75
C LEU A 670 -42.80 -64.55 -11.18
N GLU A 671 -41.90 -63.58 -11.33
CA GLU A 671 -41.65 -62.89 -12.61
C GLU A 671 -40.85 -63.70 -13.66
N LYS A 672 -40.66 -65.02 -13.47
CA LYS A 672 -39.71 -65.84 -14.23
C LYS A 672 -40.32 -66.77 -15.30
N GLU A 673 -41.65 -66.85 -15.41
CA GLU A 673 -42.33 -67.90 -16.20
C GLU A 673 -42.84 -67.43 -17.58
N GLU A 674 -43.31 -66.18 -17.72
CA GLU A 674 -44.03 -65.70 -18.91
C GLU A 674 -43.23 -65.72 -20.24
N LEU A 675 -41.89 -65.68 -20.18
CA LEU A 675 -41.03 -65.51 -21.36
C LEU A 675 -40.91 -66.76 -22.26
N LYS A 676 -41.55 -67.89 -21.94
CA LYS A 676 -41.38 -69.15 -22.70
C LYS A 676 -42.38 -69.42 -23.83
N GLN A 677 -43.58 -68.83 -23.84
CA GLN A 677 -44.64 -69.29 -24.75
C GLN A 677 -44.54 -68.77 -26.20
N LYS A 678 -43.98 -67.58 -26.43
CA LYS A 678 -44.02 -66.86 -27.73
C LYS A 678 -43.14 -67.44 -28.87
N LYS A 679 -42.81 -68.73 -28.87
CA LYS A 679 -41.90 -69.35 -29.85
C LYS A 679 -42.59 -70.22 -30.90
N ASN A 680 -43.72 -70.84 -30.59
CA ASN A 680 -44.17 -72.03 -31.34
C ASN A 680 -45.09 -71.76 -32.54
N ASP A 681 -45.61 -70.54 -32.71
CA ASP A 681 -46.71 -70.27 -33.67
C ASP A 681 -46.26 -70.07 -35.13
N LEU A 682 -44.94 -70.03 -35.41
CA LEU A 682 -44.39 -69.53 -36.67
C LEU A 682 -44.20 -70.57 -37.80
N ASP A 683 -44.25 -71.87 -37.49
CA ASP A 683 -43.85 -72.93 -38.45
C ASP A 683 -45.00 -73.43 -39.38
N ALA A 684 -46.22 -72.89 -39.26
CA ALA A 684 -47.43 -73.49 -39.85
C ALA A 684 -47.85 -72.95 -41.24
N GLU A 685 -47.35 -71.80 -41.69
CA GLU A 685 -47.98 -71.03 -42.78
C GLU A 685 -47.64 -71.50 -44.21
N VAL A 686 -46.54 -72.24 -44.39
CA VAL A 686 -45.85 -72.42 -45.69
C VAL A 686 -46.62 -73.27 -46.72
N HIS A 687 -47.51 -74.18 -46.30
CA HIS A 687 -47.92 -75.33 -47.14
C HIS A 687 -49.02 -75.05 -48.19
N LYS A 688 -49.55 -73.82 -48.30
CA LYS A 688 -50.83 -73.53 -48.99
C LYS A 688 -50.70 -73.19 -50.50
N MET A 689 -49.53 -72.79 -50.97
CA MET A 689 -49.35 -72.01 -52.21
C MET A 689 -49.43 -72.78 -53.54
N GLU A 690 -49.47 -74.12 -53.53
CA GLU A 690 -49.10 -74.92 -54.72
C GLU A 690 -50.23 -75.28 -55.71
N LEU A 691 -51.50 -75.00 -55.38
CA LEU A 691 -52.66 -75.56 -56.12
C LEU A 691 -53.23 -74.69 -57.26
N GLU A 692 -52.89 -73.40 -57.33
CA GLU A 692 -53.70 -72.42 -58.09
C GLU A 692 -53.45 -72.37 -59.62
N THR A 693 -52.39 -73.02 -60.12
CA THR A 693 -51.82 -72.77 -61.46
C THR A 693 -52.56 -73.38 -62.66
N LYS A 694 -53.64 -74.15 -62.47
CA LYS A 694 -54.28 -74.93 -63.58
C LYS A 694 -55.49 -74.29 -64.27
N ALA A 695 -55.99 -73.13 -63.81
CA ALA A 695 -57.30 -72.63 -64.23
C ALA A 695 -57.34 -71.76 -65.51
N LEU A 696 -56.21 -71.54 -66.19
CA LEU A 696 -56.02 -70.35 -67.05
C LEU A 696 -56.23 -70.55 -68.58
N ASP A 697 -56.07 -71.75 -69.13
CA ASP A 697 -55.94 -71.93 -70.60
C ASP A 697 -57.21 -71.65 -71.43
N ASN A 698 -58.40 -71.99 -70.92
CA ASN A 698 -59.63 -72.01 -71.74
C ASN A 698 -60.11 -70.64 -72.25
N THR A 699 -59.66 -69.53 -71.66
CA THR A 699 -60.14 -68.18 -71.97
C THR A 699 -59.63 -67.66 -73.33
N ILE A 700 -58.64 -68.34 -73.93
CA ILE A 700 -57.80 -67.79 -75.01
C ILE A 700 -58.49 -67.76 -76.39
N MET A 701 -59.45 -68.64 -76.69
CA MET A 701 -59.96 -68.79 -78.06
C MET A 701 -60.82 -67.64 -78.59
N VAL A 702 -61.88 -67.24 -77.88
CA VAL A 702 -62.83 -66.20 -78.35
C VAL A 702 -62.13 -64.86 -78.59
N PHE A 703 -61.06 -64.59 -77.83
CA PHE A 703 -60.25 -63.40 -77.93
C PHE A 703 -59.62 -63.20 -79.32
N ASN A 704 -59.36 -64.27 -80.08
CA ASN A 704 -58.59 -64.21 -81.33
C ASN A 704 -59.35 -63.65 -82.54
N HIS A 705 -60.67 -63.89 -82.67
CA HIS A 705 -61.39 -63.52 -83.89
C HIS A 705 -61.82 -62.05 -83.91
N LEU A 706 -62.34 -61.52 -82.78
CA LEU A 706 -62.58 -60.09 -82.60
C LEU A 706 -61.29 -59.27 -82.74
N ASN A 707 -60.15 -59.80 -82.26
CA ASN A 707 -58.82 -59.23 -82.48
C ASN A 707 -58.51 -59.01 -83.97
N SER A 708 -58.90 -59.93 -84.84
CA SER A 708 -58.64 -59.84 -86.28
C SER A 708 -59.36 -58.64 -86.91
N HIS A 709 -60.64 -58.44 -86.56
CA HIS A 709 -61.45 -57.38 -87.16
C HIS A 709 -61.14 -55.99 -86.57
N LEU A 710 -60.85 -55.90 -85.26
CA LEU A 710 -60.39 -54.67 -84.62
C LEU A 710 -59.10 -54.14 -85.27
N ARG A 711 -58.13 -55.02 -85.57
CA ARG A 711 -56.84 -54.64 -86.21
C ARG A 711 -57.02 -54.00 -87.58
N LYS A 712 -58.01 -54.44 -88.38
CA LYS A 712 -58.32 -53.83 -89.69
C LYS A 712 -59.01 -52.47 -89.56
N SER A 713 -59.83 -52.27 -88.53
CA SER A 713 -60.61 -51.02 -88.34
C SER A 713 -59.83 -49.87 -87.68
N LEU A 714 -58.66 -50.14 -87.08
CA LEU A 714 -57.90 -49.18 -86.27
C LEU A 714 -56.79 -48.42 -87.05
N LEU A 715 -56.66 -48.63 -88.37
CA LEU A 715 -55.55 -48.11 -89.18
C LEU A 715 -56.00 -47.23 -90.35
N THR A 716 -56.50 -46.04 -90.03
CA THR A 716 -56.51 -44.88 -90.93
C THR A 716 -55.89 -43.68 -90.20
N VAL A 717 -54.67 -43.31 -90.60
CA VAL A 717 -53.89 -42.20 -90.02
C VAL A 717 -53.33 -41.35 -91.17
N ASP A 718 -53.26 -40.04 -90.96
CA ASP A 718 -52.89 -39.05 -91.99
C ASP A 718 -51.43 -39.19 -92.44
N LYS A 719 -51.16 -38.90 -93.71
CA LYS A 719 -49.95 -39.32 -94.45
C LYS A 719 -48.89 -38.23 -94.60
N SER A 720 -48.89 -37.22 -93.73
CA SER A 720 -48.04 -36.03 -93.90
C SER A 720 -47.42 -35.45 -92.62
N SER A 721 -47.58 -36.08 -91.44
CA SER A 721 -46.75 -35.75 -90.26
C SER A 721 -45.31 -36.25 -90.44
N PRO A 722 -44.27 -35.58 -89.89
CA PRO A 722 -42.92 -36.17 -89.79
C PRO A 722 -42.92 -37.55 -89.09
N GLU A 723 -43.84 -37.80 -88.16
CA GLU A 723 -44.01 -39.08 -87.46
C GLU A 723 -44.45 -40.22 -88.41
N TYR A 724 -45.02 -39.89 -89.58
CA TYR A 724 -45.41 -40.86 -90.61
C TYR A 724 -44.20 -41.47 -91.34
N LEU A 725 -43.09 -40.74 -91.46
CA LEU A 725 -41.87 -41.22 -92.13
C LEU A 725 -41.07 -42.20 -91.25
N GLU A 726 -40.95 -41.90 -89.95
CA GLU A 726 -40.34 -42.81 -88.97
C GLU A 726 -41.19 -44.08 -88.79
N LYS A 727 -42.53 -43.92 -88.74
CA LYS A 727 -43.49 -45.02 -88.79
C LYS A 727 -43.29 -45.93 -90.00
N LEU A 728 -43.01 -45.38 -91.19
CA LEU A 728 -42.83 -46.17 -92.41
C LEU A 728 -41.64 -47.15 -92.30
N GLN A 729 -40.51 -46.68 -91.76
CA GLN A 729 -39.31 -47.52 -91.55
C GLN A 729 -39.55 -48.62 -90.51
N LEU A 730 -40.34 -48.32 -89.46
CA LEU A 730 -40.75 -49.32 -88.47
C LEU A 730 -41.79 -50.31 -89.02
N GLU A 731 -42.65 -49.90 -89.96
CA GLU A 731 -43.60 -50.78 -90.64
C GLU A 731 -42.92 -51.76 -91.61
N GLU A 732 -41.83 -51.37 -92.28
CA GLU A 732 -41.02 -52.30 -93.07
C GLU A 732 -40.37 -53.39 -92.19
N GLN A 733 -39.80 -53.00 -91.05
CA GLN A 733 -39.25 -53.95 -90.06
C GLN A 733 -40.35 -54.86 -89.47
N LEU A 734 -41.52 -54.29 -89.14
CA LEU A 734 -42.67 -55.07 -88.67
C LEU A 734 -43.12 -56.09 -89.71
N ASN A 735 -43.23 -55.71 -90.99
CA ASN A 735 -43.66 -56.60 -92.06
C ASN A 735 -42.72 -57.81 -92.23
N ALA A 736 -41.40 -57.63 -92.09
CA ALA A 736 -40.43 -58.74 -92.11
C ALA A 736 -40.71 -59.76 -90.97
N THR A 737 -41.02 -59.29 -89.76
CA THR A 737 -41.41 -60.17 -88.63
C THR A 737 -42.80 -60.78 -88.81
N GLN A 738 -43.72 -60.09 -89.50
CA GLN A 738 -45.07 -60.57 -89.70
C GLN A 738 -45.13 -61.75 -90.69
N MET A 739 -44.26 -61.78 -91.71
CA MET A 739 -44.10 -62.93 -92.60
C MET A 739 -43.65 -64.19 -91.85
N THR A 740 -42.74 -64.06 -90.87
CA THR A 740 -42.31 -65.18 -90.02
C THR A 740 -43.42 -65.67 -89.08
N ILE A 741 -44.33 -64.79 -88.65
CA ILE A 741 -45.53 -65.14 -87.87
C ILE A 741 -46.61 -65.82 -88.73
N GLN A 742 -46.74 -65.47 -90.02
CA GLN A 742 -47.71 -66.11 -90.92
C GLN A 742 -47.40 -67.60 -91.13
N PHE A 743 -46.14 -67.96 -91.34
CA PHE A 743 -45.70 -69.36 -91.44
C PHE A 743 -46.05 -70.17 -90.17
N LYS A 744 -45.89 -69.56 -88.99
CA LYS A 744 -46.29 -70.17 -87.69
C LYS A 744 -47.80 -70.35 -87.55
N LYS A 745 -48.63 -69.53 -88.20
CA LYS A 745 -50.10 -69.67 -88.17
C LYS A 745 -50.63 -70.81 -89.03
N GLN A 746 -49.98 -71.13 -90.16
CA GLN A 746 -50.45 -72.18 -91.06
C GLN A 746 -50.47 -73.55 -90.37
N GLN A 747 -49.41 -73.89 -89.63
CA GLN A 747 -49.33 -75.10 -88.77
C GLN A 747 -50.41 -75.17 -87.68
N MET A 748 -51.07 -74.06 -87.37
CA MET A 748 -52.12 -73.98 -86.34
C MET A 748 -53.53 -74.20 -86.92
N GLN A 749 -53.73 -73.94 -88.21
CA GLN A 749 -55.04 -74.09 -88.88
C GLN A 749 -55.35 -75.56 -89.18
N GLU A 750 -54.33 -76.36 -89.53
CA GLU A 750 -54.47 -77.81 -89.75
C GLU A 750 -55.08 -78.53 -88.52
N LEU A 751 -54.75 -78.08 -87.30
CA LEU A 751 -55.25 -78.64 -86.05
C LEU A 751 -56.63 -78.10 -85.61
N GLN A 752 -57.14 -77.05 -86.25
CA GLN A 752 -58.49 -76.51 -85.98
C GLN A 752 -59.53 -77.02 -86.96
N GLN A 753 -59.17 -77.15 -88.25
CA GLN A 753 -60.06 -77.66 -89.32
C GLN A 753 -60.70 -79.00 -88.95
N ASP A 754 -59.92 -79.77 -88.21
CA ASP A 754 -60.31 -81.02 -87.60
C ASP A 754 -61.61 -80.86 -86.75
N LEU A 755 -61.74 -79.93 -85.80
CA LEU A 755 -62.75 -80.04 -84.71
C LEU A 755 -64.20 -79.67 -85.03
N GLU A 756 -64.45 -78.71 -85.92
CA GLU A 756 -65.77 -78.05 -85.96
C GLU A 756 -66.80 -78.80 -86.83
N ASP A 757 -66.34 -79.55 -87.83
CA ASP A 757 -67.24 -80.02 -88.86
C ASP A 757 -68.06 -81.27 -88.46
N MET A 758 -69.35 -81.05 -88.22
CA MET A 758 -70.38 -82.10 -88.16
C MET A 758 -70.51 -82.91 -86.88
N GLU A 759 -70.01 -82.37 -85.77
CA GLU A 759 -70.86 -82.31 -84.56
C GLU A 759 -72.19 -81.59 -84.85
N SER A 760 -72.17 -80.62 -85.77
CA SER A 760 -73.29 -79.79 -86.20
C SER A 760 -74.39 -80.59 -86.92
N SER A 761 -74.09 -81.62 -87.72
CA SER A 761 -75.11 -82.44 -88.40
C SER A 761 -75.89 -83.39 -87.48
N LEU A 762 -75.46 -83.61 -86.24
CA LEU A 762 -76.30 -84.27 -85.22
C LEU A 762 -77.48 -83.35 -84.80
N LYS A 763 -77.29 -82.02 -84.85
CA LYS A 763 -78.04 -81.07 -84.00
C LYS A 763 -79.22 -80.35 -84.69
N SER A 764 -79.26 -80.26 -86.02
CA SER A 764 -80.31 -79.47 -86.75
C SER A 764 -81.50 -80.28 -87.31
N LEU A 765 -81.41 -81.62 -87.31
CA LEU A 765 -82.53 -82.54 -87.59
C LEU A 765 -83.87 -82.19 -86.88
N PRO A 766 -83.91 -81.81 -85.59
CA PRO A 766 -85.18 -81.65 -84.87
C PRO A 766 -85.92 -80.33 -85.17
N GLN A 767 -85.24 -79.22 -85.51
CA GLN A 767 -85.90 -77.91 -85.59
C GLN A 767 -86.69 -77.69 -86.90
N ASN A 768 -86.16 -78.12 -88.05
CA ASN A 768 -86.88 -78.00 -89.33
C ASN A 768 -88.22 -78.79 -89.32
N LYS A 769 -88.26 -79.91 -88.58
CA LYS A 769 -89.45 -80.73 -88.33
C LYS A 769 -90.57 -79.99 -87.59
N GLN A 770 -90.26 -78.91 -86.88
CA GLN A 770 -91.21 -78.09 -86.12
C GLN A 770 -91.73 -76.89 -86.92
N VAL A 771 -90.94 -76.32 -87.83
CA VAL A 771 -91.31 -75.15 -88.66
C VAL A 771 -92.36 -75.48 -89.71
N GLU A 772 -92.20 -76.59 -90.46
CA GLU A 772 -93.22 -77.00 -91.44
C GLU A 772 -94.55 -77.40 -90.79
N LYS A 773 -94.53 -77.75 -89.50
CA LYS A 773 -95.75 -78.04 -88.72
C LYS A 773 -96.64 -76.81 -88.61
N GLY A 774 -96.09 -75.65 -88.20
CA GLY A 774 -96.86 -74.39 -88.14
C GLY A 774 -97.36 -73.89 -89.50
N LYS A 775 -96.65 -74.21 -90.59
CA LYS A 775 -97.13 -73.91 -91.96
C LYS A 775 -98.28 -74.82 -92.40
N ILE A 776 -98.33 -76.07 -91.92
CA ILE A 776 -99.48 -76.96 -92.15
C ILE A 776 -100.75 -76.41 -91.48
N ASP A 777 -100.62 -75.82 -90.29
CA ASP A 777 -101.75 -75.16 -89.61
C ASP A 777 -102.23 -73.94 -90.42
N HIS A 778 -101.31 -73.19 -91.04
CA HIS A 778 -101.65 -72.11 -91.97
C HIS A 778 -102.33 -72.59 -93.27
N LYS A 779 -101.92 -73.75 -93.85
CA LYS A 779 -102.64 -74.37 -95.00
C LYS A 779 -104.13 -74.49 -94.69
N GLN A 780 -104.47 -74.93 -93.49
CA GLN A 780 -105.82 -75.32 -93.11
C GLN A 780 -106.76 -74.10 -92.97
N SER A 781 -106.24 -72.94 -92.54
CA SER A 781 -107.02 -71.69 -92.48
C SER A 781 -107.41 -71.14 -93.86
N ILE A 782 -106.58 -71.33 -94.88
CA ILE A 782 -106.88 -70.89 -96.26
C ILE A 782 -107.79 -71.91 -96.97
N ILE A 783 -107.48 -73.21 -96.84
CA ILE A 783 -108.26 -74.29 -97.45
C ILE A 783 -109.73 -74.30 -96.96
N THR A 784 -109.99 -73.92 -95.71
CA THR A 784 -111.36 -73.83 -95.17
C THR A 784 -112.17 -72.64 -95.71
N LYS A 785 -111.53 -71.59 -96.22
CA LYS A 785 -112.21 -70.49 -96.94
C LYS A 785 -112.60 -70.93 -98.36
N LEU A 786 -111.62 -71.36 -99.15
CA LEU A 786 -111.82 -71.77 -100.55
C LEU A 786 -112.84 -72.92 -100.70
N LYS A 787 -112.90 -73.84 -99.73
CA LYS A 787 -113.92 -74.92 -99.74
C LYS A 787 -115.37 -74.43 -99.61
N LYS A 788 -115.63 -73.27 -98.98
CA LYS A 788 -116.98 -72.66 -98.97
C LYS A 788 -117.35 -72.08 -100.33
N GLU A 789 -116.37 -71.52 -101.05
CA GLU A 789 -116.59 -70.90 -102.36
C GLU A 789 -116.91 -71.96 -103.43
N MET A 790 -116.20 -73.09 -103.46
CA MET A 790 -116.52 -74.18 -104.39
C MET A 790 -117.94 -74.74 -104.22
N ALA A 791 -118.41 -74.89 -102.98
CA ALA A 791 -119.75 -75.41 -102.70
C ALA A 791 -120.85 -74.50 -103.27
N ALA A 792 -120.71 -73.18 -103.13
CA ALA A 792 -121.65 -72.20 -103.67
C ALA A 792 -121.66 -72.14 -105.22
N MET A 793 -120.59 -72.57 -105.88
CA MET A 793 -120.49 -72.62 -107.33
C MET A 793 -121.10 -73.89 -107.93
N GLN A 794 -120.87 -75.05 -107.32
CA GLN A 794 -121.48 -76.31 -107.77
C GLN A 794 -123.02 -76.25 -107.72
N GLU A 795 -123.58 -75.68 -106.64
CA GLU A 795 -125.02 -75.60 -106.45
C GLU A 795 -125.75 -74.75 -107.52
N LYS A 796 -125.04 -73.84 -108.21
CA LYS A 796 -125.59 -73.10 -109.37
C LYS A 796 -125.71 -73.98 -110.62
N ILE A 797 -124.74 -74.86 -110.87
CA ILE A 797 -124.67 -75.71 -112.06
C ILE A 797 -125.76 -76.79 -112.04
N ASP A 798 -126.00 -77.37 -110.87
CA ASP A 798 -127.02 -78.42 -110.69
C ASP A 798 -128.47 -77.89 -110.74
N ARG A 799 -128.65 -76.56 -110.78
CA ARG A 799 -129.95 -75.90 -111.03
C ARG A 799 -130.18 -75.71 -112.53
N THR A 800 -129.23 -75.10 -113.26
CA THR A 800 -129.38 -74.79 -114.69
C THR A 800 -129.50 -76.03 -115.57
N THR A 801 -128.69 -77.06 -115.33
CA THR A 801 -128.75 -78.34 -116.05
C THR A 801 -130.12 -79.02 -115.98
N LYS A 802 -130.80 -78.93 -114.83
CA LYS A 802 -132.15 -79.47 -114.64
C LYS A 802 -133.20 -78.69 -115.44
N GLU A 803 -133.01 -77.39 -115.66
CA GLU A 803 -133.94 -76.56 -116.44
C GLU A 803 -133.82 -76.82 -117.94
N CYS A 804 -132.61 -76.90 -118.49
CA CYS A 804 -132.39 -77.28 -119.89
C CYS A 804 -133.08 -78.62 -120.22
N SER A 805 -132.96 -79.62 -119.34
CA SER A 805 -133.60 -80.94 -119.51
C SER A 805 -135.14 -80.90 -119.58
N LYS A 806 -135.78 -79.88 -119.01
CA LYS A 806 -137.24 -79.67 -119.07
C LYS A 806 -137.65 -79.02 -120.40
N LEU A 807 -136.84 -78.10 -120.92
CA LEU A 807 -137.11 -77.40 -122.19
C LEU A 807 -137.03 -78.36 -123.38
N THR A 808 -136.00 -79.21 -123.46
CA THR A 808 -135.88 -80.24 -124.51
C THR A 808 -137.12 -81.15 -124.55
N LYS A 809 -137.64 -81.56 -123.38
CA LYS A 809 -138.85 -82.38 -123.28
C LYS A 809 -140.10 -81.65 -123.78
N LYS A 810 -140.24 -80.34 -123.50
CA LYS A 810 -141.34 -79.52 -124.03
C LYS A 810 -141.31 -79.43 -125.55
N ILE A 811 -140.16 -79.17 -126.16
CA ILE A 811 -140.00 -79.05 -127.62
C ILE A 811 -140.50 -80.32 -128.33
N ARG A 812 -140.05 -81.50 -127.85
CA ARG A 812 -140.46 -82.80 -128.41
C ARG A 812 -141.96 -83.08 -128.26
N SER A 813 -142.57 -82.63 -127.17
CA SER A 813 -144.03 -82.79 -126.95
C SER A 813 -144.88 -81.90 -127.86
N ALA A 814 -144.42 -80.69 -128.21
CA ALA A 814 -145.21 -79.73 -128.98
C ALA A 814 -145.37 -80.11 -130.47
N LYS A 815 -144.36 -80.76 -131.06
CA LYS A 815 -144.38 -81.18 -132.47
C LYS A 815 -144.89 -82.61 -132.71
N MET A 816 -145.31 -83.32 -131.65
CA MET A 816 -145.78 -84.72 -131.71
C MET A 816 -144.76 -85.71 -132.33
N THR A 817 -143.48 -85.38 -132.30
CA THR A 817 -142.38 -86.17 -132.89
C THR A 817 -141.44 -86.73 -131.83
N LYS A 818 -141.17 -88.04 -131.89
CA LYS A 818 -140.10 -88.69 -131.11
C LYS A 818 -138.69 -88.47 -131.70
N ALA A 819 -138.58 -87.89 -132.89
CA ALA A 819 -137.33 -87.53 -133.54
C ALA A 819 -136.82 -86.16 -133.10
N GLU A 820 -135.50 -85.95 -133.18
CA GLU A 820 -134.84 -84.72 -132.75
C GLU A 820 -135.16 -83.54 -133.69
N THR A 821 -135.61 -82.42 -133.12
CA THR A 821 -136.16 -81.27 -133.86
C THR A 821 -135.07 -80.28 -134.30
N PHE A 822 -135.39 -79.38 -135.23
CA PHE A 822 -134.42 -78.41 -135.77
C PHE A 822 -133.98 -77.40 -134.69
N GLU A 823 -134.90 -77.01 -133.80
CA GLU A 823 -134.64 -76.12 -132.66
C GLU A 823 -133.57 -76.67 -131.71
N GLU A 824 -133.57 -77.99 -131.47
CA GLU A 824 -132.55 -78.63 -130.61
C GLU A 824 -131.15 -78.65 -131.26
N LYS A 825 -131.07 -78.54 -132.59
CA LYS A 825 -129.79 -78.43 -133.31
C LYS A 825 -129.27 -77.00 -133.30
N ASP A 826 -130.15 -76.01 -133.44
CA ASP A 826 -129.76 -74.59 -133.44
C ASP A 826 -129.30 -74.13 -132.05
N ILE A 827 -129.97 -74.57 -130.97
CA ILE A 827 -129.55 -74.31 -129.58
C ILE A 827 -128.12 -74.83 -129.32
N ARG A 828 -127.82 -76.10 -129.69
CA ARG A 828 -126.47 -76.67 -129.56
C ARG A 828 -125.41 -75.89 -130.35
N LEU A 829 -125.79 -75.31 -131.49
CA LEU A 829 -124.89 -74.52 -132.35
C LEU A 829 -124.56 -73.16 -131.73
N VAL A 830 -125.49 -72.56 -130.97
CA VAL A 830 -125.23 -71.36 -130.14
C VAL A 830 -124.31 -71.69 -128.95
N GLU A 831 -124.60 -72.77 -128.21
CA GLU A 831 -123.76 -73.21 -127.07
C GLU A 831 -122.29 -73.43 -127.49
N LEU A 832 -122.06 -74.11 -128.63
CA LEU A 832 -120.72 -74.36 -129.17
C LEU A 832 -119.97 -73.06 -129.56
N LYS A 833 -120.68 -72.02 -130.01
CA LYS A 833 -120.08 -70.71 -130.31
C LYS A 833 -119.65 -69.96 -129.05
N GLU A 834 -120.39 -70.07 -127.95
CA GLU A 834 -120.01 -69.45 -126.67
C GLU A 834 -118.85 -70.17 -125.97
N VAL A 835 -118.84 -71.51 -125.97
CA VAL A 835 -117.73 -72.30 -125.40
C VAL A 835 -116.40 -71.94 -126.06
N ASN A 836 -116.37 -71.81 -127.39
CA ASN A 836 -115.18 -71.39 -128.13
C ASN A 836 -114.70 -69.98 -127.71
N LYS A 837 -115.65 -69.04 -127.50
CA LYS A 837 -115.38 -67.70 -126.94
C LYS A 837 -114.85 -67.69 -125.50
N LYS A 838 -114.97 -68.80 -124.76
CA LYS A 838 -114.45 -68.96 -123.39
C LYS A 838 -113.07 -69.62 -123.36
N VAL A 839 -112.84 -70.63 -124.21
CA VAL A 839 -111.52 -71.29 -124.35
C VAL A 839 -110.45 -70.33 -124.88
N ASN A 840 -110.78 -69.47 -125.85
CA ASN A 840 -109.85 -68.43 -126.32
C ASN A 840 -109.51 -67.37 -125.24
N ARG A 841 -110.27 -67.30 -124.15
CA ARG A 841 -109.88 -66.55 -122.95
C ARG A 841 -108.82 -67.37 -122.19
N MET A 842 -109.21 -68.54 -121.69
CA MET A 842 -108.40 -69.47 -120.87
C MET A 842 -107.10 -69.99 -121.50
N LEU A 843 -106.91 -69.93 -122.83
CA LEU A 843 -105.62 -70.27 -123.44
C LEU A 843 -104.61 -69.14 -123.22
N ASN A 844 -105.05 -67.92 -123.48
CA ASN A 844 -104.23 -66.78 -123.23
C ASN A 844 -104.09 -66.51 -121.73
N GLU A 845 -105.07 -66.94 -120.91
CA GLU A 845 -104.94 -67.63 -119.60
C GLU A 845 -103.50 -67.99 -119.18
N ALA A 846 -102.69 -68.64 -120.02
CA ALA A 846 -101.32 -69.06 -119.66
C ALA A 846 -100.19 -68.18 -120.25
N MET A 847 -100.49 -66.98 -120.77
CA MET A 847 -99.57 -66.15 -121.58
C MET A 847 -99.16 -64.76 -121.02
N GLU A 848 -99.72 -64.24 -119.93
CA GLU A 848 -99.28 -62.95 -119.31
C GLU A 848 -98.38 -63.06 -118.06
N ASP A 849 -98.66 -63.87 -117.01
CA ASP A 849 -97.72 -64.00 -115.86
C ASP A 849 -96.60 -65.05 -116.02
N GLN A 850 -96.49 -65.76 -117.16
CA GLN A 850 -95.23 -66.41 -117.57
C GLN A 850 -94.86 -66.11 -119.03
N PRO A 851 -94.05 -65.06 -119.29
CA PRO A 851 -93.66 -64.69 -120.66
C PRO A 851 -92.84 -65.76 -121.38
N ASP A 852 -92.08 -66.59 -120.64
CA ASP A 852 -91.33 -67.71 -121.23
C ASP A 852 -92.23 -68.74 -121.93
N LEU A 853 -93.45 -68.95 -121.41
CA LEU A 853 -94.41 -69.91 -121.97
C LEU A 853 -94.90 -69.49 -123.36
N ARG A 854 -95.00 -68.17 -123.60
CA ARG A 854 -95.40 -67.59 -124.89
C ARG A 854 -94.46 -68.05 -126.02
N GLY A 855 -93.15 -68.02 -125.80
CA GLY A 855 -92.15 -68.45 -126.79
C GLY A 855 -92.17 -69.95 -127.13
N VAL A 856 -92.75 -70.78 -126.26
CA VAL A 856 -92.94 -72.22 -126.51
C VAL A 856 -94.26 -72.48 -127.24
N LEU A 857 -95.35 -71.86 -126.80
CA LEU A 857 -96.66 -71.94 -127.47
C LEU A 857 -96.59 -71.40 -128.91
N GLU A 858 -95.94 -70.26 -129.12
CA GLU A 858 -95.82 -69.61 -130.42
C GLU A 858 -95.04 -70.50 -131.43
N LYS A 859 -94.01 -71.23 -130.97
CA LYS A 859 -93.32 -72.25 -131.78
C LYS A 859 -94.26 -73.41 -132.19
N HIS A 860 -95.08 -73.92 -131.27
CA HIS A 860 -95.98 -75.04 -131.59
C HIS A 860 -97.15 -74.64 -132.49
N PHE A 861 -97.69 -73.42 -132.35
CA PHE A 861 -98.70 -72.90 -133.28
C PHE A 861 -98.13 -72.66 -134.69
N GLN A 862 -96.89 -72.17 -134.80
CA GLN A 862 -96.18 -72.05 -136.08
C GLN A 862 -95.96 -73.44 -136.74
N GLN A 863 -95.54 -74.45 -135.98
CA GLN A 863 -95.45 -75.84 -136.48
C GLN A 863 -96.78 -76.41 -136.97
N ALA A 864 -97.91 -75.96 -136.40
CA ALA A 864 -99.25 -76.41 -136.77
C ALA A 864 -99.91 -75.58 -137.90
N GLY A 865 -99.25 -74.54 -138.42
CA GLY A 865 -99.77 -73.70 -139.52
C GLY A 865 -101.05 -72.93 -139.18
N ARG A 866 -101.31 -72.62 -137.90
CA ARG A 866 -102.50 -71.89 -137.45
C ARG A 866 -102.12 -70.59 -136.73
N PRO A 867 -102.80 -69.46 -136.99
CA PRO A 867 -102.51 -68.21 -136.31
C PRO A 867 -102.85 -68.30 -134.81
N LEU A 868 -102.04 -67.63 -133.98
CA LEU A 868 -102.23 -67.53 -132.54
C LEU A 868 -103.46 -66.63 -132.22
N PRO A 869 -104.34 -67.01 -131.27
CA PRO A 869 -105.43 -66.12 -130.81
C PRO A 869 -104.91 -64.99 -129.88
N PRO A 870 -105.61 -63.83 -129.78
CA PRO A 870 -105.24 -62.69 -128.88
C PRO A 870 -105.57 -62.84 -127.33
N PRO A 871 -104.83 -62.15 -126.38
CA PRO A 871 -104.45 -62.35 -124.88
C PRO A 871 -105.48 -62.59 -123.66
N PRO A 872 -105.24 -63.18 -122.34
CA PRO A 872 -104.23 -62.99 -121.11
C PRO A 872 -103.86 -64.01 -119.79
N SER A 873 -102.62 -64.29 -119.11
CA SER A 873 -102.30 -64.95 -117.66
C SER A 873 -100.97 -65.91 -117.20
N GLY A 874 -100.56 -66.47 -115.95
CA GLY A 874 -99.16 -67.15 -115.47
C GLY A 874 -98.87 -68.27 -114.26
N SER A 875 -97.80 -68.67 -113.38
CA SER A 875 -96.41 -68.36 -112.63
C SER A 875 -95.48 -69.55 -111.85
N THR A 876 -94.17 -69.48 -111.25
CA THR A 876 -93.29 -70.58 -110.42
C THR A 876 -91.82 -70.37 -109.64
N SER A 877 -91.08 -71.31 -108.81
CA SER A 877 -89.60 -71.28 -108.13
C SER A 877 -88.86 -72.48 -107.20
N HIS A 878 -87.50 -72.56 -106.69
CA HIS A 878 -86.70 -73.67 -105.80
C HIS A 878 -85.19 -73.55 -105.04
N ARG A 879 -84.52 -74.54 -104.22
CA ARG A 879 -83.16 -74.62 -103.30
C ARG A 879 -82.41 -76.05 -102.86
N SER A 880 -81.30 -76.52 -102.08
CA SER A 880 -79.94 -76.32 -101.21
C SER A 880 -79.08 -77.70 -100.78
N SER A 881 -77.96 -78.13 -99.95
CA SER A 881 -76.80 -77.85 -98.86
C SER A 881 -75.61 -78.99 -98.47
N ALA A 882 -74.62 -78.99 -97.42
CA ALA A 882 -73.29 -79.89 -97.15
C ALA A 882 -72.56 -80.33 -95.67
N SER A 883 -71.23 -80.86 -95.46
CA SER A 883 -70.45 -81.60 -94.23
C SER A 883 -68.78 -81.65 -94.06
N HIS A 884 -67.78 -82.15 -93.14
CA HIS A 884 -67.37 -83.06 -91.87
C HIS A 884 -65.81 -83.05 -91.15
N ARG A 885 -65.48 -83.53 -89.84
CA ARG A 885 -64.34 -83.50 -88.66
C ARG A 885 -62.92 -84.36 -88.54
N SER A 886 -61.89 -84.54 -87.54
CA SER A 886 -61.18 -84.09 -86.16
C SER A 886 -59.86 -84.84 -85.52
N SER A 887 -58.79 -84.50 -84.62
CA SER A 887 -58.00 -83.34 -83.86
C SER A 887 -56.76 -83.62 -82.79
N VAL A 888 -55.59 -82.83 -82.48
CA VAL A 888 -54.45 -82.99 -81.36
C VAL A 888 -53.29 -81.81 -81.10
N SER A 889 -52.09 -81.59 -80.34
CA SER A 889 -51.18 -81.89 -79.06
C SER A 889 -49.82 -80.95 -78.75
N SER A 890 -48.99 -80.92 -77.59
CA SER A 890 -47.58 -80.20 -77.32
C SER A 890 -46.66 -80.34 -75.93
N SER A 891 -45.37 -79.77 -75.69
CA SER A 891 -44.43 -79.75 -74.39
C SER A 891 -43.00 -78.91 -74.22
N THR A 892 -42.21 -78.76 -73.04
CA THR A 892 -40.81 -78.01 -72.79
C THR A 892 -39.86 -78.16 -71.44
N LEU A 893 -38.64 -77.47 -71.15
CA LEU A 893 -37.52 -77.62 -70.03
C LEU A 893 -36.46 -76.41 -69.57
N SER A 894 -35.49 -76.46 -68.53
CA SER A 894 -34.40 -75.39 -68.06
C SER A 894 -33.00 -75.70 -67.22
N ARG A 895 -32.18 -74.78 -66.51
CA ARG A 895 -30.66 -74.85 -66.05
C ARG A 895 -29.94 -73.88 -64.91
N GLY A 896 -28.61 -73.95 -64.36
CA GLY A 896 -28.04 -73.00 -63.25
C GLY A 896 -26.53 -72.82 -62.61
N ALA A 897 -26.39 -72.14 -61.41
CA ALA A 897 -25.17 -71.78 -60.54
C ALA A 897 -25.48 -71.45 -59.01
N LEU A 898 -24.51 -71.11 -58.10
CA LEU A 898 -24.55 -71.22 -56.58
C LEU A 898 -24.92 -69.98 -55.68
N ARG A 899 -25.48 -70.22 -54.46
CA ARG A 899 -25.54 -69.31 -53.26
C ARG A 899 -25.89 -70.07 -51.93
N SER A 900 -25.17 -69.83 -50.82
CA SER A 900 -25.39 -70.42 -49.45
C SER A 900 -24.90 -69.43 -48.36
N ALA A 901 -25.62 -69.09 -47.26
CA ALA A 901 -25.86 -69.79 -45.95
C ALA A 901 -24.63 -69.76 -44.99
N SER A 902 -24.68 -69.73 -43.63
CA SER A 902 -25.73 -69.76 -42.57
C SER A 902 -25.12 -69.31 -41.21
N LEU A 903 -25.73 -68.44 -40.38
CA LEU A 903 -26.62 -68.65 -39.19
C LEU A 903 -26.05 -69.32 -37.89
N SER A 904 -26.35 -68.71 -36.73
CA SER A 904 -26.36 -69.25 -35.32
C SER A 904 -25.02 -69.66 -34.67
N VAL A 905 -24.66 -69.46 -33.37
CA VAL A 905 -25.29 -69.04 -32.07
C VAL A 905 -26.16 -70.14 -31.41
N LYS A 906 -25.86 -70.74 -30.23
CA LYS A 906 -24.99 -70.41 -29.07
C LYS A 906 -24.69 -71.67 -28.19
N ALA A 907 -23.91 -71.51 -27.10
CA ALA A 907 -23.84 -72.32 -25.85
C ALA A 907 -22.71 -73.38 -25.69
N LEU A 908 -22.60 -73.90 -24.45
CA LEU A 908 -21.48 -74.62 -23.78
C LEU A 908 -20.34 -73.67 -23.34
N ASP A 909 -20.16 -73.23 -22.08
CA ASP A 909 -20.54 -73.69 -20.71
C ASP A 909 -19.56 -74.67 -20.03
N LEU A 910 -19.10 -74.29 -18.83
CA LEU A 910 -18.51 -75.11 -17.76
C LEU A 910 -18.09 -74.21 -16.56
N GLN A 911 -18.31 -74.69 -15.33
CA GLN A 911 -18.02 -73.99 -14.06
C GLN A 911 -16.94 -74.75 -13.24
N LEU A 912 -16.77 -74.35 -11.96
CA LEU A 912 -16.05 -75.02 -10.86
C LEU A 912 -14.52 -74.75 -10.85
N ASP A 913 -13.84 -74.57 -9.70
CA ASP A 913 -14.32 -74.62 -8.31
C ASP A 913 -13.50 -73.76 -7.32
N LEU A 914 -14.06 -73.55 -6.12
CA LEU A 914 -13.36 -73.26 -4.85
C LEU A 914 -13.31 -74.58 -4.06
N PRO A 915 -12.34 -74.86 -3.15
CA PRO A 915 -12.09 -74.00 -1.98
C PRO A 915 -10.69 -74.18 -1.29
N ALA A 916 -10.67 -73.84 0.01
CA ALA A 916 -9.79 -74.33 1.08
C ALA A 916 -8.39 -73.68 1.24
N ALA A 917 -8.03 -73.49 2.52
CA ALA A 917 -6.74 -72.98 2.99
C ALA A 917 -6.04 -74.05 3.84
N PHE A 918 -4.71 -73.92 4.02
CA PHE A 918 -4.07 -73.65 5.31
C PHE A 918 -2.54 -73.49 5.14
N SER A 919 -1.90 -72.78 6.05
CA SER A 919 -0.45 -72.46 6.11
C SER A 919 0.33 -73.51 6.94
N PRO A 920 1.65 -73.35 7.20
CA PRO A 920 2.79 -72.88 6.40
C PRO A 920 3.76 -74.09 6.13
N THR A 921 5.07 -74.07 5.79
CA THR A 921 6.28 -73.31 6.22
C THR A 921 7.48 -73.59 5.29
N SER A 922 8.50 -72.70 5.26
CA SER A 922 9.97 -72.92 5.06
C SER A 922 10.49 -73.90 3.97
N SER A 923 11.53 -73.62 3.18
CA SER A 923 12.60 -72.60 3.23
C SER A 923 13.36 -72.47 1.88
N MET A 924 14.41 -71.64 1.87
CA MET A 924 15.61 -71.58 0.98
C MET A 924 15.86 -72.80 0.04
N GLU A 925 16.43 -72.66 -1.17
CA GLU A 925 17.27 -71.58 -1.74
C GLU A 925 17.33 -71.59 -3.30
N CYS A 926 17.92 -70.53 -3.89
CA CYS A 926 18.56 -70.42 -5.23
C CYS A 926 18.11 -71.32 -6.43
N SER A 927 17.62 -70.69 -7.52
CA SER A 927 18.39 -70.56 -8.79
C SER A 927 17.67 -69.88 -9.99
N SER A 928 18.44 -69.01 -10.67
CA SER A 928 18.57 -68.71 -12.12
C SER A 928 17.91 -69.64 -13.18
N PRO A 929 17.66 -69.20 -14.45
CA PRO A 929 18.52 -68.27 -15.21
C PRO A 929 17.85 -67.22 -16.14
N ALA A 930 18.73 -66.40 -16.74
CA ALA A 930 18.46 -65.16 -17.46
C ALA A 930 18.38 -65.26 -19.01
N SER A 931 17.96 -64.16 -19.63
CA SER A 931 18.30 -63.73 -21.00
C SER A 931 17.92 -62.24 -21.17
N SER A 932 18.70 -61.33 -21.79
CA SER A 932 20.09 -61.39 -22.27
C SER A 932 20.69 -59.97 -22.52
N LYS A 933 22.03 -59.85 -22.50
CA LYS A 933 22.94 -58.98 -23.33
C LYS A 933 22.62 -57.45 -23.49
N LYS A 934 23.58 -56.51 -23.49
CA LYS A 934 25.06 -56.58 -23.57
C LYS A 934 25.75 -55.28 -23.07
N SER A 935 26.70 -55.44 -22.14
CA SER A 935 28.08 -54.88 -22.12
C SER A 935 28.38 -53.37 -22.26
N GLY A 936 29.03 -52.77 -21.24
CA GLY A 936 29.62 -51.41 -21.30
C GLY A 936 30.37 -50.95 -20.03
N ARG A 937 31.54 -51.54 -19.76
CA ARG A 937 32.60 -51.15 -18.77
C ARG A 937 32.57 -49.68 -18.27
N SER A 938 32.42 -49.41 -16.96
CA SER A 938 33.47 -49.34 -15.88
C SER A 938 34.22 -47.99 -15.82
N SER A 939 34.63 -47.42 -14.67
CA SER A 939 35.01 -48.06 -13.38
C SER A 939 35.11 -47.08 -12.19
N LEU A 940 34.90 -47.57 -10.94
CA LEU A 940 35.49 -47.12 -9.65
C LEU A 940 35.11 -45.68 -9.16
N SER A 941 34.45 -45.44 -8.00
CA SER A 941 34.75 -45.74 -6.57
C SER A 941 35.85 -44.82 -5.98
N SER A 942 35.73 -44.20 -4.79
CA SER A 942 34.73 -44.28 -3.70
C SER A 942 34.67 -42.97 -2.88
N ASN A 943 33.63 -42.85 -2.04
CA ASN A 943 33.39 -41.84 -1.00
C ASN A 943 33.00 -40.42 -1.47
#